data_AF-A0A5C9AYK5-F1
#
_entry.id   AF-A0A5C9AYK5-F1
#
_cell.length_a   1.000
_cell.length_b   1.000
_cell.length_c   1.000
_cell.angle_alpha   90.00
_cell.angle_beta   90.00
_cell.angle_gamma   90.00
#
_symmetry.space_group_name_H-M   'P 1'
#
loop_
_entity.id
_entity.type
_entity.pdbx_description
1 polymer ?
#
loop_
_entity_poly.entity_id
_entity_poly.type
_entity_poly.pdbx_seq_one_letter_code
_entity_poly.pdbx_strand_id
1 'polypeptide(L)'
;MRVSSWLRSLCVDAVPVGLTRKSSSRRRPNRGFRSAAFSGSPSVRNASKSLDAAIEMLEERTVPSAFALFIEATGELNVSMTSADNVSIGVDPATSNVQVLANGQPVVSLPAITPDQVQSLIVNGSDANNTLDLSGIDSSFTNLTSIQVNGGDGNDTIIGSDTIGGTLNGGNGADTITGGAVNDSLFGNDGNDKITGGDGDDTINGGNGSDTVNAGLGNDSILGGDGTDSLNGEGGDDTIYGNDGSDVLNGDSNGGTGNDVLDGGSGNDTLNGGDGDDNLNGGLDNDSLRGGDGGDKLFGGAGNDVGLGEAGDDTVNGQGGNDTLEGGDGADSVDGGTQNDKVWGDDSLGTGTGNDTVDGGDGNDTADGGAGDDTIFGRLGNDVLFGSGDGGNDTMEGGNGNDVVNGNDGSDVVYGDDSLGATTGDDTLNGGSGNDSLIGGSGTDNIIGGNGNDTLNGNSGDDTLNGQGGNDSNNGGTGSNSIVFDPNDGTDTASGGGADTLVLAGTNAADSISITQSGGFVKIAVGANSITVAPSVSHVVINGGSGDDTVTIGPLGSVSPVFIEVNGEAGNDVLNGNGVLIGGVRLMLNGGDGDDSITGTNGAESLFGGNGDDSIIGGGGNDTITGDAGNDTIIGDAGNDSINGGDGSDSIQGGAGSDVIEGGAASDSLDGGDGNDTISGSDGADTLIGANGNDSIRGGVGNDSLN
;
A
#
# COMPACT_ATOMS: atom_id res chain seq x y z
N MET A 1 -21.89 29.21 -12.80
CA MET A 1 -22.62 29.64 -14.02
C MET A 1 -22.89 28.40 -14.88
N ARG A 2 -24.16 28.19 -15.24
CA ARG A 2 -24.72 27.30 -16.28
C ARG A 2 -24.69 25.77 -16.10
N VAL A 3 -25.81 25.35 -15.55
CA VAL A 3 -26.61 24.12 -15.72
C VAL A 3 -27.04 23.88 -17.18
N SER A 4 -27.48 22.64 -17.48
CA SER A 4 -28.35 22.11 -18.58
C SER A 4 -27.66 21.79 -19.93
N SER A 5 -27.89 20.66 -20.64
CA SER A 5 -28.97 19.65 -20.59
C SER A 5 -28.77 18.50 -21.62
N TRP A 6 -29.14 17.28 -21.22
CA TRP A 6 -30.01 16.29 -21.91
C TRP A 6 -29.52 15.35 -23.06
N LEU A 7 -29.51 14.05 -22.70
CA LEU A 7 -30.28 12.90 -23.25
C LEU A 7 -30.17 12.47 -24.73
N ARG A 8 -29.69 11.23 -24.94
CA ARG A 8 -30.20 10.10 -25.78
C ARG A 8 -29.18 8.94 -25.66
N SER A 9 -29.46 7.85 -24.92
CA SER A 9 -30.32 6.68 -25.20
C SER A 9 -29.82 5.75 -26.34
N LEU A 10 -29.21 4.65 -25.89
CA LEU A 10 -29.41 3.22 -26.21
C LEU A 10 -28.78 2.53 -27.45
N CYS A 11 -28.11 1.42 -27.09
CA CYS A 11 -27.83 0.13 -27.76
C CYS A 11 -27.01 0.11 -29.06
N VAL A 12 -25.77 -0.41 -29.03
CA VAL A 12 -25.28 -1.82 -28.97
C VAL A 12 -25.03 -2.34 -30.39
N ASP A 13 -23.75 -2.60 -30.67
CA ASP A 13 -23.25 -3.77 -31.43
C ASP A 13 -21.72 -3.69 -31.52
N ALA A 14 -21.02 -4.54 -30.78
CA ALA A 14 -19.62 -4.85 -31.05
C ALA A 14 -19.35 -6.34 -30.83
N VAL A 15 -19.08 -6.99 -31.95
CA VAL A 15 -18.58 -8.36 -32.15
C VAL A 15 -17.26 -8.55 -31.40
N PRO A 16 -16.92 -9.77 -30.94
CA PRO A 16 -15.71 -10.37 -31.51
C PRO A 16 -15.77 -11.90 -31.55
N VAL A 17 -15.48 -12.54 -32.70
CA VAL A 17 -14.77 -13.83 -32.67
C VAL A 17 -13.89 -13.97 -33.90
N GLY A 18 -12.58 -14.01 -33.66
CA GLY A 18 -11.57 -14.40 -34.62
C GLY A 18 -10.84 -15.66 -34.15
N LEU A 19 -10.76 -16.62 -35.08
CA LEU A 19 -9.72 -17.65 -35.23
C LEU A 19 -9.76 -18.89 -34.33
N THR A 20 -10.08 -20.03 -34.95
CA THR A 20 -9.18 -21.19 -34.98
C THR A 20 -9.37 -22.01 -36.27
N ARG A 21 -8.35 -22.83 -36.55
CA ARG A 21 -7.89 -23.26 -37.87
C ARG A 21 -8.06 -24.78 -38.04
N LYS A 22 -8.10 -25.21 -39.30
CA LYS A 22 -7.72 -26.54 -39.88
C LYS A 22 -8.72 -27.71 -39.89
N SER A 23 -9.29 -27.89 -41.08
CA SER A 23 -9.14 -29.06 -41.98
C SER A 23 -8.94 -30.47 -41.37
N SER A 24 -9.79 -31.43 -41.75
CA SER A 24 -9.54 -32.25 -42.94
C SER A 24 -10.59 -33.34 -43.16
N SER A 25 -10.84 -33.60 -44.43
CA SER A 25 -11.79 -34.52 -45.04
C SER A 25 -11.40 -36.00 -44.92
N ARG A 26 -12.38 -36.93 -44.84
CA ARG A 26 -12.75 -37.88 -45.94
C ARG A 26 -13.57 -39.09 -45.49
N ARG A 27 -14.42 -39.53 -46.45
CA ARG A 27 -15.07 -40.85 -46.69
C ARG A 27 -16.46 -41.00 -46.07
N ARG A 28 -17.48 -41.56 -46.74
CA ARG A 28 -17.79 -41.96 -48.13
C ARG A 28 -19.33 -42.23 -48.15
N PRO A 29 -19.97 -42.34 -49.33
CA PRO A 29 -21.41 -42.12 -49.52
C PRO A 29 -22.23 -43.43 -49.61
N ASN A 30 -23.56 -43.36 -49.43
CA ASN A 30 -24.54 -43.60 -50.53
C ASN A 30 -26.01 -43.64 -50.08
N ARG A 31 -26.86 -43.11 -50.98
CA ARG A 31 -28.27 -43.47 -51.29
C ARG A 31 -29.29 -43.32 -50.15
N GLY A 32 -30.32 -42.48 -50.22
CA GLY A 32 -31.01 -41.89 -51.37
C GLY A 32 -32.47 -42.33 -51.31
N PHE A 33 -33.41 -41.39 -51.24
CA PHE A 33 -34.70 -41.39 -51.94
C PHE A 33 -35.39 -40.05 -51.68
N ARG A 34 -35.66 -39.32 -52.76
CA ARG A 34 -36.50 -38.11 -52.83
C ARG A 34 -37.85 -38.49 -53.40
N SER A 35 -38.94 -37.94 -52.87
CA SER A 35 -40.05 -37.35 -53.66
C SER A 35 -40.89 -36.50 -52.70
N ALA A 36 -40.73 -35.18 -52.71
CA ALA A 36 -41.47 -34.22 -53.55
C ALA A 36 -42.89 -33.95 -53.02
N ALA A 37 -43.00 -32.88 -52.25
CA ALA A 37 -44.24 -32.15 -52.03
C ALA A 37 -44.54 -31.27 -53.26
N PHE A 38 -45.80 -31.22 -53.67
CA PHE A 38 -46.29 -30.21 -54.61
C PHE A 38 -47.62 -29.64 -54.11
N SER A 39 -47.65 -28.31 -54.14
CA SER A 39 -48.66 -27.35 -53.69
C SER A 39 -49.97 -27.39 -54.48
N GLY A 40 -51.08 -26.96 -53.84
CA GLY A 40 -52.21 -26.34 -54.53
C GLY A 40 -53.57 -26.42 -53.81
N SER A 41 -53.96 -25.36 -53.11
CA SER A 41 -55.36 -25.05 -52.72
C SER A 41 -56.12 -24.43 -53.92
N PRO A 42 -57.43 -24.03 -53.86
CA PRO A 42 -58.55 -24.29 -52.93
C PRO A 42 -59.92 -24.57 -53.65
N SER A 43 -61.01 -24.88 -52.92
CA SER A 43 -62.35 -24.20 -53.01
C SER A 43 -63.59 -25.02 -52.54
N VAL A 44 -64.23 -24.48 -51.50
CA VAL A 44 -65.67 -24.26 -51.18
C VAL A 44 -66.80 -25.03 -51.92
N ARG A 45 -67.72 -25.70 -51.17
CA ARG A 45 -69.18 -25.39 -51.01
C ARG A 45 -70.04 -26.50 -50.35
N ASN A 46 -70.81 -26.07 -49.34
CA ASN A 46 -72.21 -26.39 -48.95
C ASN A 46 -72.71 -27.80 -48.58
N ALA A 47 -73.02 -27.94 -47.28
CA ALA A 47 -74.32 -28.23 -46.65
C ALA A 47 -75.21 -29.41 -47.14
N SER A 48 -75.49 -30.38 -46.25
CA SER A 48 -76.75 -30.51 -45.47
C SER A 48 -77.08 -31.94 -45.01
N LYS A 49 -77.61 -32.04 -43.77
CA LYS A 49 -78.47 -33.10 -43.16
C LYS A 49 -77.85 -34.48 -42.89
N SER A 50 -77.51 -34.80 -41.63
CA SER A 50 -78.36 -35.30 -40.52
C SER A 50 -78.87 -36.74 -40.70
N LEU A 51 -78.29 -37.68 -39.94
CA LEU A 51 -79.04 -38.77 -39.31
C LEU A 51 -78.29 -39.29 -38.08
N ASP A 52 -79.00 -39.29 -36.97
CA ASP A 52 -78.58 -39.56 -35.59
C ASP A 52 -77.95 -40.94 -35.36
N ALA A 53 -77.01 -41.01 -34.40
CA ALA A 53 -77.03 -42.01 -33.33
C ALA A 53 -75.92 -41.77 -32.29
N ALA A 54 -76.34 -41.51 -31.05
CA ALA A 54 -75.64 -41.76 -29.79
C ALA A 54 -74.25 -41.11 -29.59
N ILE A 55 -74.26 -39.83 -29.25
CA ILE A 55 -73.21 -39.29 -28.38
C ILE A 55 -73.61 -39.69 -26.96
N GLU A 56 -72.95 -40.72 -26.41
CA GLU A 56 -72.86 -40.84 -24.95
C GLU A 56 -72.23 -39.54 -24.46
N MET A 57 -73.00 -38.78 -23.69
CA MET A 57 -72.43 -37.77 -22.80
C MET A 57 -71.62 -38.56 -21.78
N LEU A 58 -70.34 -38.78 -22.06
CA LEU A 58 -69.36 -38.96 -21.00
C LEU A 58 -69.50 -37.69 -20.17
N GLU A 59 -70.05 -37.84 -18.97
CA GLU A 59 -69.98 -36.81 -17.95
C GLU A 59 -68.53 -36.34 -17.91
N GLU A 60 -68.34 -35.05 -18.12
CA GLU A 60 -67.11 -34.35 -17.78
C GLU A 60 -67.00 -34.46 -16.26
N ARG A 61 -66.53 -35.62 -15.79
CA ARG A 61 -66.07 -35.78 -14.42
C ARG A 61 -64.81 -34.94 -14.37
N THR A 62 -64.99 -33.67 -13.99
CA THR A 62 -63.91 -32.82 -13.53
C THR A 62 -63.12 -33.65 -12.54
N VAL A 63 -61.93 -34.06 -12.95
CA VAL A 63 -60.98 -34.73 -12.07
C VAL A 63 -60.76 -33.75 -10.92
N PRO A 64 -60.92 -34.15 -9.65
CA PRO A 64 -60.61 -33.27 -8.54
C PRO A 64 -59.20 -32.75 -8.72
N SER A 65 -59.02 -31.44 -8.65
CA SER A 65 -57.73 -30.80 -8.87
C SER A 65 -56.72 -31.16 -7.77
N ALA A 66 -57.23 -31.43 -6.56
CA ALA A 66 -56.47 -32.00 -5.44
C ALA A 66 -57.14 -33.28 -4.83
N PHE A 67 -56.32 -34.17 -4.27
CA PHE A 67 -56.73 -35.42 -3.63
C PHE A 67 -55.94 -35.65 -2.34
N ALA A 68 -56.61 -36.19 -1.32
CA ALA A 68 -56.01 -36.54 -0.04
C ALA A 68 -56.28 -38.01 0.32
N LEU A 69 -55.25 -38.73 0.78
CA LEU A 69 -55.27 -40.14 1.16
C LEU A 69 -54.60 -40.34 2.52
N PHE A 70 -55.30 -40.99 3.46
CA PHE A 70 -54.73 -41.38 4.75
C PHE A 70 -54.50 -42.90 4.82
N ILE A 71 -53.31 -43.31 5.24
CA ILE A 71 -52.92 -44.72 5.39
C ILE A 71 -52.91 -45.08 6.88
N GLU A 72 -54.01 -45.66 7.38
CA GLU A 72 -54.17 -45.98 8.82
C GLU A 72 -53.05 -46.86 9.40
N ALA A 73 -52.44 -47.73 8.60
CA ALA A 73 -51.40 -48.65 9.06
C ALA A 73 -50.06 -47.95 9.38
N THR A 74 -49.78 -46.83 8.72
CA THR A 74 -48.54 -46.05 8.88
C THR A 74 -48.77 -44.69 9.53
N GLY A 75 -50.02 -44.20 9.55
CA GLY A 75 -50.34 -42.84 9.97
C GLY A 75 -49.93 -41.78 8.95
N GLU A 76 -49.67 -42.16 7.69
CA GLU A 76 -49.25 -41.23 6.63
C GLU A 76 -50.47 -40.54 5.98
N LEU A 77 -50.43 -39.21 5.90
CA LEU A 77 -51.36 -38.40 5.12
C LEU A 77 -50.66 -37.91 3.84
N ASN A 78 -51.17 -38.31 2.68
CA ASN A 78 -50.64 -37.90 1.38
C ASN A 78 -51.65 -37.00 0.68
N VAL A 79 -51.23 -35.80 0.32
CA VAL A 79 -52.01 -34.80 -0.43
C VAL A 79 -51.30 -34.58 -1.76
N SER A 80 -52.05 -34.58 -2.87
CA SER A 80 -51.45 -34.35 -4.18
C SER A 80 -52.38 -33.55 -5.09
N MET A 81 -51.79 -32.81 -6.04
CA MET A 81 -52.48 -31.93 -6.97
C MET A 81 -52.26 -32.39 -8.42
N THR A 82 -53.14 -31.98 -9.33
CA THR A 82 -53.02 -32.20 -10.79
C THR A 82 -53.05 -30.92 -11.60
N SER A 83 -53.27 -29.77 -10.95
CA SER A 83 -53.34 -28.46 -11.57
C SER A 83 -53.06 -27.37 -10.53
N ALA A 84 -53.06 -26.12 -10.98
CA ALA A 84 -52.99 -24.96 -10.10
C ALA A 84 -54.12 -24.99 -9.05
N ASP A 85 -53.74 -24.99 -7.79
CA ASP A 85 -54.61 -25.08 -6.62
C ASP A 85 -54.00 -24.36 -5.43
N ASN A 86 -54.84 -23.73 -4.61
CA ASN A 86 -54.49 -23.30 -3.26
C ASN A 86 -54.97 -24.35 -2.28
N VAL A 87 -54.04 -25.02 -1.60
CA VAL A 87 -54.31 -26.06 -0.62
C VAL A 87 -53.84 -25.62 0.76
N SER A 88 -54.72 -25.71 1.75
CA SER A 88 -54.37 -25.52 3.15
C SER A 88 -54.68 -26.75 3.99
N ILE A 89 -53.80 -27.04 4.94
CA ILE A 89 -53.88 -28.20 5.84
C ILE A 89 -53.86 -27.71 7.28
N GLY A 90 -54.80 -28.20 8.10
CA GLY A 90 -54.86 -27.85 9.51
C GLY A 90 -55.99 -28.57 10.24
N VAL A 91 -56.50 -27.95 11.30
CA VAL A 91 -57.60 -28.49 12.11
C VAL A 91 -58.91 -27.77 11.81
N ASP A 92 -59.97 -28.52 11.51
CA ASP A 92 -61.32 -27.93 11.38
C ASP A 92 -61.81 -27.44 12.75
N PRO A 93 -62.08 -26.14 12.92
CA PRO A 93 -62.53 -25.60 14.20
C PRO A 93 -63.91 -26.13 14.64
N ALA A 94 -64.73 -26.65 13.72
CA ALA A 94 -66.05 -27.20 14.02
C ALA A 94 -66.00 -28.65 14.50
N THR A 95 -65.05 -29.44 14.00
CA THR A 95 -65.02 -30.90 14.25
C THR A 95 -63.78 -31.38 15.01
N SER A 96 -62.75 -30.54 15.14
CA SER A 96 -61.44 -30.90 15.72
C SER A 96 -60.74 -32.06 15.00
N ASN A 97 -61.17 -32.38 13.79
CA ASN A 97 -60.50 -33.33 12.91
C ASN A 97 -59.55 -32.59 11.96
N VAL A 98 -58.62 -33.32 11.35
CA VAL A 98 -57.78 -32.78 10.28
C VAL A 98 -58.64 -32.35 9.10
N GLN A 99 -58.31 -31.21 8.51
CA GLN A 99 -58.96 -30.64 7.34
C GLN A 99 -57.92 -30.34 6.26
N VAL A 100 -58.24 -30.76 5.03
CA VAL A 100 -57.54 -30.34 3.82
C VAL A 100 -58.54 -29.55 2.98
N LEU A 101 -58.25 -28.28 2.73
CA LEU A 101 -59.05 -27.41 1.88
C LEU A 101 -58.33 -27.23 0.54
N ALA A 102 -59.03 -27.41 -0.58
CA ALA A 102 -58.56 -27.05 -1.90
C ALA A 102 -59.44 -25.92 -2.45
N ASN A 103 -58.83 -24.78 -2.77
CA ASN A 103 -59.49 -23.53 -3.16
C ASN A 103 -60.58 -23.12 -2.15
N GLY A 104 -60.30 -23.31 -0.86
CA GLY A 104 -61.20 -23.04 0.26
C GLY A 104 -62.36 -24.04 0.44
N GLN A 105 -62.39 -25.15 -0.31
CA GLN A 105 -63.42 -26.19 -0.19
C GLN A 105 -62.82 -27.50 0.38
N PRO A 106 -63.48 -28.20 1.31
CA PRO A 106 -62.97 -29.45 1.85
C PRO A 106 -62.77 -30.54 0.78
N VAL A 107 -61.61 -31.20 0.81
CA VAL A 107 -61.32 -32.34 -0.05
C VAL A 107 -62.13 -33.55 0.42
N VAL A 108 -63.16 -33.92 -0.35
CA VAL A 108 -64.16 -34.94 0.02
C VAL A 108 -63.65 -36.37 0.14
N SER A 109 -62.39 -36.64 -0.21
CA SER A 109 -61.76 -37.97 -0.10
C SER A 109 -61.19 -38.28 1.28
N LEU A 110 -61.07 -37.29 2.17
CA LEU A 110 -60.44 -37.47 3.47
C LEU A 110 -61.43 -38.07 4.50
N PRO A 111 -61.12 -39.23 5.12
CA PRO A 111 -61.90 -39.73 6.24
C PRO A 111 -61.78 -38.83 7.48
N ALA A 112 -62.72 -38.92 8.42
CA ALA A 112 -62.62 -38.22 9.69
C ALA A 112 -61.45 -38.79 10.50
N ILE A 113 -60.36 -38.03 10.60
CA ILE A 113 -59.13 -38.38 11.32
C ILE A 113 -58.80 -37.29 12.33
N THR A 114 -58.37 -37.68 13.51
CA THR A 114 -57.91 -36.74 14.55
C THR A 114 -56.42 -36.43 14.36
N PRO A 115 -55.94 -35.23 14.74
CA PRO A 115 -54.54 -34.82 14.52
C PRO A 115 -53.48 -35.79 15.08
N ASP A 116 -53.76 -36.44 16.21
CA ASP A 116 -52.88 -37.44 16.85
C ASP A 116 -52.74 -38.74 16.04
N GLN A 117 -53.56 -38.97 15.01
CA GLN A 117 -53.43 -40.14 14.13
C GLN A 117 -52.40 -39.95 13.01
N VAL A 118 -52.02 -38.70 12.72
CA VAL A 118 -51.06 -38.39 11.65
C VAL A 118 -49.64 -38.47 12.20
N GLN A 119 -48.81 -39.32 11.58
CA GLN A 119 -47.39 -39.52 11.92
C GLN A 119 -46.45 -38.92 10.88
N SER A 120 -46.87 -38.86 9.61
CA SER A 120 -46.13 -38.25 8.51
C SER A 120 -47.09 -37.58 7.53
N LEU A 121 -46.68 -36.43 6.98
CA LEU A 121 -47.41 -35.67 5.99
C LEU A 121 -46.56 -35.51 4.73
N ILE A 122 -47.12 -35.88 3.57
CA ILE A 122 -46.51 -35.68 2.26
C ILE A 122 -47.47 -34.84 1.41
N VAL A 123 -46.98 -33.74 0.84
CA VAL A 123 -47.73 -32.85 -0.06
C VAL A 123 -46.99 -32.76 -1.39
N ASN A 124 -47.64 -33.11 -2.50
CA ASN A 124 -47.05 -33.03 -3.84
C ASN A 124 -47.91 -32.13 -4.74
N GLY A 125 -47.38 -30.96 -5.07
CA GLY A 125 -47.97 -30.08 -6.08
C GLY A 125 -47.85 -30.66 -7.50
N SER A 126 -48.17 -29.81 -8.46
CA SER A 126 -48.29 -30.16 -9.88
C SER A 126 -47.33 -29.33 -10.72
N ASP A 127 -47.32 -29.56 -12.03
CA ASP A 127 -46.53 -28.75 -12.97
C ASP A 127 -47.08 -27.30 -13.16
N ALA A 128 -47.97 -26.84 -12.28
CA ALA A 128 -48.63 -25.54 -12.37
C ALA A 128 -48.66 -24.87 -11.00
N ASN A 129 -48.63 -23.54 -10.98
CA ASN A 129 -48.53 -22.73 -9.77
C ASN A 129 -49.54 -23.15 -8.67
N ASN A 130 -49.01 -23.63 -7.56
CA ASN A 130 -49.69 -24.10 -6.38
C ASN A 130 -49.41 -23.18 -5.19
N THR A 131 -50.37 -23.06 -4.27
CA THR A 131 -50.13 -22.50 -2.93
C THR A 131 -50.36 -23.62 -1.93
N LEU A 132 -49.36 -23.97 -1.15
CA LEU A 132 -49.33 -25.07 -0.20
C LEU A 132 -49.13 -24.50 1.21
N ASP A 133 -50.22 -24.36 1.96
CA ASP A 133 -50.25 -23.68 3.26
C ASP A 133 -50.42 -24.69 4.42
N LEU A 134 -49.37 -24.85 5.21
CA LEU A 134 -49.28 -25.75 6.36
C LEU A 134 -49.29 -24.99 7.70
N SER A 135 -49.50 -23.67 7.70
CA SER A 135 -49.55 -22.84 8.91
C SER A 135 -50.70 -23.23 9.86
N GLY A 136 -51.69 -23.98 9.36
CA GLY A 136 -52.78 -24.55 10.16
C GLY A 136 -52.40 -25.79 10.98
N ILE A 137 -51.19 -26.32 10.82
CA ILE A 137 -50.65 -27.41 11.65
C ILE A 137 -50.18 -26.82 12.97
N ASP A 138 -50.88 -27.20 14.04
CA ASP A 138 -50.62 -26.73 15.40
C ASP A 138 -50.18 -27.86 16.34
N SER A 139 -49.96 -27.50 17.61
CA SER A 139 -49.56 -28.42 18.68
C SER A 139 -50.50 -29.61 18.93
N SER A 140 -51.69 -29.67 18.31
CA SER A 140 -52.57 -30.84 18.41
C SER A 140 -52.04 -32.05 17.62
N PHE A 141 -51.16 -31.86 16.64
CA PHE A 141 -50.49 -32.91 15.85
C PHE A 141 -49.37 -33.62 16.64
N THR A 142 -49.69 -34.11 17.83
CA THR A 142 -48.72 -34.63 18.83
C THR A 142 -47.86 -35.82 18.39
N ASN A 143 -48.25 -36.55 17.35
CA ASN A 143 -47.50 -37.71 16.83
C ASN A 143 -46.88 -37.46 15.44
N LEU A 144 -47.06 -36.27 14.86
CA LEU A 144 -46.48 -35.93 13.56
C LEU A 144 -44.99 -35.65 13.74
N THR A 145 -44.16 -36.39 13.01
CA THR A 145 -42.69 -36.28 13.13
C THR A 145 -42.00 -35.91 11.83
N SER A 146 -42.74 -35.79 10.72
CA SER A 146 -42.17 -35.49 9.40
C SER A 146 -43.21 -34.85 8.49
N ILE A 147 -42.83 -33.71 7.93
CA ILE A 147 -43.55 -33.01 6.85
C ILE A 147 -42.62 -33.00 5.63
N GLN A 148 -43.14 -33.40 4.47
CA GLN A 148 -42.44 -33.30 3.18
C GLN A 148 -43.35 -32.64 2.17
N VAL A 149 -42.85 -31.60 1.50
CA VAL A 149 -43.58 -30.84 0.50
C VAL A 149 -42.73 -30.76 -0.77
N ASN A 150 -43.34 -31.02 -1.91
CA ASN A 150 -42.76 -30.78 -3.24
C ASN A 150 -43.72 -29.89 -4.04
N GLY A 151 -43.28 -28.72 -4.51
CA GLY A 151 -44.07 -27.80 -5.32
C GLY A 151 -44.33 -28.33 -6.72
N GLY A 152 -43.27 -28.68 -7.45
CA GLY A 152 -43.38 -29.23 -8.80
C GLY A 152 -42.58 -28.43 -9.81
N ASP A 153 -43.17 -28.12 -10.97
CA ASP A 153 -42.52 -27.33 -12.04
C ASP A 153 -43.09 -25.90 -12.15
N GLY A 154 -44.07 -25.55 -11.31
CA GLY A 154 -44.76 -24.27 -11.34
C GLY A 154 -44.06 -23.22 -10.47
N ASN A 155 -44.52 -21.97 -10.55
CA ASN A 155 -44.13 -20.98 -9.55
C ASN A 155 -45.03 -21.14 -8.33
N ASP A 156 -44.52 -21.80 -7.31
CA ASP A 156 -45.26 -22.27 -6.17
C ASP A 156 -45.05 -21.37 -4.94
N THR A 157 -46.01 -21.40 -4.02
CA THR A 157 -45.90 -20.75 -2.72
C THR A 157 -46.09 -21.78 -1.65
N ILE A 158 -45.06 -22.04 -0.85
CA ILE A 158 -45.06 -23.03 0.22
C ILE A 158 -44.93 -22.29 1.55
N ILE A 159 -45.83 -22.55 2.48
CA ILE A 159 -45.80 -22.01 3.84
C ILE A 159 -45.80 -23.20 4.80
N GLY A 160 -44.73 -23.38 5.55
CA GLY A 160 -44.54 -24.47 6.51
C GLY A 160 -45.30 -24.26 7.81
N SER A 161 -44.88 -24.97 8.86
CA SER A 161 -45.57 -25.01 10.16
C SER A 161 -44.69 -24.41 11.25
N ASP A 162 -45.28 -23.56 12.09
CA ASP A 162 -44.61 -23.00 13.27
C ASP A 162 -44.32 -24.03 14.38
N THR A 163 -44.74 -25.29 14.24
CA THR A 163 -44.70 -26.27 15.34
C THR A 163 -43.91 -27.53 15.04
N ILE A 164 -43.68 -27.86 13.77
CA ILE A 164 -43.01 -29.09 13.35
C ILE A 164 -42.20 -28.78 12.09
N GLY A 165 -40.89 -29.05 12.15
CA GLY A 165 -39.99 -28.86 11.03
C GLY A 165 -40.35 -29.71 9.80
N GLY A 166 -40.20 -29.12 8.63
CA GLY A 166 -40.52 -29.69 7.34
C GLY A 166 -39.34 -29.71 6.38
N THR A 167 -39.41 -30.64 5.43
CA THR A 167 -38.61 -30.59 4.20
C THR A 167 -39.48 -29.99 3.11
N LEU A 168 -39.21 -28.74 2.73
CA LEU A 168 -40.01 -27.98 1.75
C LEU A 168 -39.18 -27.77 0.48
N ASN A 169 -39.63 -28.35 -0.63
CA ASN A 169 -38.96 -28.28 -1.92
C ASN A 169 -39.87 -27.54 -2.90
N GLY A 170 -39.40 -26.43 -3.47
CA GLY A 170 -40.08 -25.66 -4.52
C GLY A 170 -40.15 -26.45 -5.81
N GLY A 171 -38.98 -26.70 -6.42
CA GLY A 171 -38.83 -27.57 -7.57
C GLY A 171 -38.27 -26.78 -8.74
N ASN A 172 -38.91 -26.83 -9.90
CA ASN A 172 -38.59 -25.88 -10.96
C ASN A 172 -39.60 -24.73 -10.90
N GLY A 173 -39.17 -23.51 -11.17
CA GLY A 173 -40.06 -22.34 -11.12
C GLY A 173 -39.42 -21.22 -10.32
N ALA A 174 -40.10 -20.07 -10.27
CA ALA A 174 -39.71 -19.02 -9.32
C ALA A 174 -40.65 -19.12 -8.12
N ASP A 175 -40.17 -19.77 -7.07
CA ASP A 175 -40.94 -20.21 -5.92
C ASP A 175 -40.84 -19.23 -4.75
N THR A 176 -41.79 -19.33 -3.83
CA THR A 176 -41.77 -18.61 -2.56
C THR A 176 -41.97 -19.60 -1.44
N ILE A 177 -40.95 -19.80 -0.60
CA ILE A 177 -40.94 -20.78 0.48
C ILE A 177 -40.81 -20.05 1.81
N THR A 178 -41.61 -20.44 2.79
CA THR A 178 -41.51 -19.97 4.18
C THR A 178 -41.49 -21.19 5.11
N GLY A 179 -40.48 -21.33 5.96
CA GLY A 179 -40.31 -22.45 6.90
C GLY A 179 -41.28 -22.38 8.08
N GLY A 180 -41.01 -21.50 9.05
CA GLY A 180 -41.79 -21.42 10.28
C GLY A 180 -40.99 -20.89 11.45
N ALA A 181 -41.18 -21.48 12.63
CA ALA A 181 -40.50 -21.07 13.87
C ALA A 181 -39.63 -22.19 14.46
N VAL A 182 -39.35 -23.21 13.65
CA VAL A 182 -38.65 -24.44 14.03
C VAL A 182 -37.74 -24.83 12.88
N ASN A 183 -36.69 -25.59 13.19
CA ASN A 183 -35.70 -26.02 12.23
C ASN A 183 -36.32 -26.73 11.00
N ASP A 184 -36.16 -26.12 9.84
CA ASP A 184 -36.67 -26.53 8.55
C ASP A 184 -35.54 -26.90 7.58
N SER A 185 -35.89 -27.61 6.50
CA SER A 185 -35.01 -27.86 5.36
C SER A 185 -35.68 -27.38 4.09
N LEU A 186 -35.14 -26.34 3.48
CA LEU A 186 -35.76 -25.51 2.46
C LEU A 186 -34.94 -25.60 1.17
N PHE A 187 -35.58 -25.95 0.04
CA PHE A 187 -34.91 -26.14 -1.25
C PHE A 187 -35.66 -25.40 -2.35
N GLY A 188 -35.04 -24.40 -2.99
CA GLY A 188 -35.57 -23.73 -4.18
C GLY A 188 -35.48 -24.61 -5.44
N ASN A 189 -34.27 -25.09 -5.70
CA ASN A 189 -33.81 -25.81 -6.91
C ASN A 189 -33.70 -24.93 -8.15
N ASP A 190 -34.54 -25.08 -9.19
CA ASP A 190 -34.32 -24.40 -10.47
C ASP A 190 -35.23 -23.16 -10.58
N GLY A 191 -34.65 -21.97 -10.69
CA GLY A 191 -35.33 -20.71 -10.96
C GLY A 191 -34.98 -19.66 -9.91
N ASN A 192 -35.61 -18.49 -9.99
CA ASN A 192 -35.26 -17.37 -9.09
C ASN A 192 -36.19 -17.40 -7.88
N ASP A 193 -35.71 -17.99 -6.80
CA ASP A 193 -36.52 -18.34 -5.65
C ASP A 193 -36.45 -17.29 -4.54
N LYS A 194 -37.52 -17.22 -3.76
CA LYS A 194 -37.58 -16.44 -2.52
C LYS A 194 -37.80 -17.38 -1.35
N ILE A 195 -36.83 -17.46 -0.45
CA ILE A 195 -36.88 -18.36 0.70
C ILE A 195 -36.80 -17.54 1.98
N THR A 196 -37.66 -17.87 2.95
CA THR A 196 -37.62 -17.35 4.31
C THR A 196 -37.59 -18.52 5.29
N GLY A 197 -36.56 -18.63 6.11
CA GLY A 197 -36.46 -19.67 7.13
C GLY A 197 -37.46 -19.45 8.26
N GLY A 198 -37.23 -18.36 9.01
CA GLY A 198 -38.04 -17.92 10.13
C GLY A 198 -37.24 -18.02 11.43
N ASP A 199 -37.82 -18.57 12.50
CA ASP A 199 -37.03 -18.88 13.69
C ASP A 199 -36.56 -20.35 13.63
N GLY A 200 -35.47 -20.69 14.33
CA GLY A 200 -34.92 -22.05 14.39
C GLY A 200 -33.66 -22.19 13.55
N ASP A 201 -32.90 -23.27 13.76
CA ASP A 201 -31.68 -23.52 12.98
C ASP A 201 -32.07 -24.22 11.66
N ASP A 202 -32.15 -23.45 10.59
CA ASP A 202 -32.64 -23.85 9.28
C ASP A 202 -31.50 -24.29 8.34
N THR A 203 -31.84 -25.18 7.40
CA THR A 203 -30.95 -25.56 6.29
C THR A 203 -31.60 -25.13 4.99
N ILE A 204 -30.97 -24.20 4.26
CA ILE A 204 -31.51 -23.56 3.07
C ILE A 204 -30.59 -23.80 1.88
N ASN A 205 -31.18 -24.14 0.73
CA ASN A 205 -30.48 -24.26 -0.55
C ASN A 205 -31.31 -23.56 -1.64
N GLY A 206 -30.77 -22.48 -2.21
CA GLY A 206 -31.36 -21.73 -3.32
C GLY A 206 -31.41 -22.59 -4.57
N GLY A 207 -30.25 -22.99 -5.08
CA GLY A 207 -30.11 -23.89 -6.21
C GLY A 207 -29.55 -23.18 -7.43
N ASN A 208 -30.16 -23.38 -8.60
CA ASN A 208 -29.81 -22.66 -9.81
C ASN A 208 -30.76 -21.48 -9.97
N GLY A 209 -30.28 -20.25 -10.05
CA GLY A 209 -31.21 -19.14 -9.97
C GLY A 209 -30.59 -17.79 -9.86
N SER A 210 -31.28 -16.91 -9.17
CA SER A 210 -30.73 -15.67 -8.63
C SER A 210 -31.66 -15.43 -7.47
N ASP A 211 -31.29 -16.01 -6.35
CA ASP A 211 -32.19 -16.33 -5.27
C ASP A 211 -32.13 -15.27 -4.18
N THR A 212 -33.20 -15.17 -3.42
CA THR A 212 -33.28 -14.26 -2.27
C THR A 212 -33.61 -15.07 -1.04
N VAL A 213 -32.65 -15.19 -0.13
CA VAL A 213 -32.76 -15.92 1.12
C VAL A 213 -32.71 -14.96 2.30
N ASN A 214 -33.59 -15.19 3.26
CA ASN A 214 -33.55 -14.60 4.59
C ASN A 214 -33.77 -15.74 5.59
N ALA A 215 -32.73 -16.12 6.32
CA ALA A 215 -32.78 -17.31 7.15
C ALA A 215 -33.53 -17.03 8.46
N GLY A 216 -33.20 -15.94 9.16
CA GLY A 216 -34.00 -15.40 10.24
C GLY A 216 -33.30 -15.52 11.59
N LEU A 217 -33.98 -16.03 12.62
CA LEU A 217 -33.36 -16.19 13.93
C LEU A 217 -32.92 -17.64 14.14
N GLY A 218 -31.66 -17.87 14.45
CA GLY A 218 -31.14 -19.22 14.64
C GLY A 218 -29.75 -19.34 14.04
N ASN A 219 -29.12 -20.50 14.21
CA ASN A 219 -27.83 -20.75 13.58
C ASN A 219 -28.06 -21.47 12.25
N ASP A 220 -28.16 -20.72 11.18
CA ASP A 220 -28.63 -21.19 9.89
C ASP A 220 -27.50 -21.64 8.97
N SER A 221 -27.82 -22.54 8.03
CA SER A 221 -26.91 -22.99 6.98
C SER A 221 -27.52 -22.72 5.62
N ILE A 222 -26.88 -21.83 4.85
CA ILE A 222 -27.37 -21.33 3.56
C ILE A 222 -26.40 -21.71 2.45
N LEU A 223 -26.94 -22.26 1.37
CA LEU A 223 -26.26 -22.45 0.09
C LEU A 223 -27.00 -21.66 -0.99
N GLY A 224 -26.35 -20.67 -1.62
CA GLY A 224 -26.89 -19.92 -2.76
C GLY A 224 -27.00 -20.82 -3.99
N GLY A 225 -25.86 -21.17 -4.57
CA GLY A 225 -25.75 -22.13 -5.66
C GLY A 225 -25.22 -21.48 -6.94
N ASP A 226 -25.88 -21.72 -8.07
CA ASP A 226 -25.51 -21.08 -9.33
C ASP A 226 -26.34 -19.80 -9.50
N GLY A 227 -25.70 -18.66 -9.78
CA GLY A 227 -26.36 -17.41 -10.13
C GLY A 227 -25.99 -16.25 -9.21
N THR A 228 -26.70 -15.13 -9.33
CA THR A 228 -26.44 -13.95 -8.47
C THR A 228 -27.42 -13.95 -7.31
N ASP A 229 -26.95 -14.33 -6.14
CA ASP A 229 -27.78 -14.56 -4.97
C ASP A 229 -27.71 -13.43 -3.95
N SER A 230 -28.79 -13.27 -3.17
CA SER A 230 -28.84 -12.38 -2.01
C SER A 230 -29.20 -13.20 -0.78
N LEU A 231 -28.22 -13.40 0.10
CA LEU A 231 -28.28 -14.31 1.22
C LEU A 231 -28.12 -13.51 2.52
N ASN A 232 -29.08 -13.64 3.44
CA ASN A 232 -29.02 -12.98 4.75
C ASN A 232 -29.23 -14.03 5.84
N GLY A 233 -28.28 -14.13 6.78
CA GLY A 233 -28.38 -14.93 8.00
C GLY A 233 -29.39 -14.34 8.98
N GLU A 234 -29.27 -13.03 9.21
CA GLU A 234 -30.05 -12.20 10.15
C GLU A 234 -29.55 -12.24 11.59
N GLY A 235 -29.77 -13.30 12.37
CA GLY A 235 -29.21 -13.31 13.72
C GLY A 235 -29.04 -14.70 14.32
N GLY A 236 -27.85 -14.94 14.84
CA GLY A 236 -27.34 -16.25 15.27
C GLY A 236 -25.99 -16.49 14.62
N ASP A 237 -25.35 -17.63 14.89
CA ASP A 237 -24.08 -17.95 14.23
C ASP A 237 -24.36 -18.70 12.92
N ASP A 238 -24.29 -17.98 11.81
CA ASP A 238 -24.72 -18.45 10.50
C ASP A 238 -23.56 -18.95 9.64
N THR A 239 -23.86 -19.86 8.71
CA THR A 239 -22.91 -20.33 7.70
C THR A 239 -23.51 -20.16 6.31
N ILE A 240 -22.90 -19.29 5.50
CA ILE A 240 -23.42 -18.84 4.22
C ILE A 240 -22.40 -19.08 3.10
N TYR A 241 -22.80 -19.81 2.06
CA TYR A 241 -22.00 -20.08 0.87
C TYR A 241 -22.69 -19.55 -0.39
N GLY A 242 -22.07 -18.62 -1.11
CA GLY A 242 -22.55 -18.10 -2.41
C GLY A 242 -22.42 -19.15 -3.53
N ASN A 243 -21.19 -19.64 -3.72
CA ASN A 243 -20.74 -20.53 -4.80
C ASN A 243 -20.51 -19.82 -6.14
N ASP A 244 -21.22 -20.18 -7.22
CA ASP A 244 -20.92 -19.68 -8.56
C ASP A 244 -21.81 -18.46 -8.84
N GLY A 245 -21.26 -17.25 -8.81
CA GLY A 245 -22.16 -16.11 -8.77
C GLY A 245 -21.51 -14.73 -8.81
N SER A 246 -22.23 -13.76 -8.28
CA SER A 246 -21.70 -12.44 -7.92
C SER A 246 -22.63 -11.99 -6.82
N ASP A 247 -22.38 -12.51 -5.64
CA ASP A 247 -23.36 -12.70 -4.60
C ASP A 247 -23.28 -11.61 -3.55
N VAL A 248 -24.37 -11.44 -2.81
CA VAL A 248 -24.42 -10.55 -1.66
C VAL A 248 -24.74 -11.39 -0.43
N LEU A 249 -23.76 -11.55 0.45
CA LEU A 249 -23.85 -12.31 1.69
C LEU A 249 -23.81 -11.33 2.86
N ASN A 250 -24.82 -11.39 3.73
CA ASN A 250 -24.82 -10.68 5.01
C ASN A 250 -25.00 -11.72 6.12
N GLY A 251 -24.06 -11.77 7.06
CA GLY A 251 -24.17 -12.57 8.28
C GLY A 251 -25.31 -12.01 9.12
N ASP A 252 -25.05 -10.85 9.72
CA ASP A 252 -26.07 -10.12 10.45
C ASP A 252 -26.77 -9.04 9.62
N SER A 253 -28.07 -8.89 9.88
CA SER A 253 -28.82 -7.73 9.39
C SER A 253 -29.81 -7.23 10.44
N ASN A 254 -30.24 -5.97 10.32
CA ASN A 254 -31.20 -5.34 11.24
C ASN A 254 -30.81 -5.29 12.73
N GLY A 255 -29.51 -5.36 13.05
CA GLY A 255 -29.01 -5.40 14.43
C GLY A 255 -29.11 -6.79 15.05
N GLY A 256 -28.96 -7.83 14.22
CA GLY A 256 -28.53 -9.16 14.65
C GLY A 256 -27.17 -9.15 15.32
N THR A 257 -26.79 -10.30 15.87
CA THR A 257 -25.48 -10.54 16.46
C THR A 257 -25.16 -12.00 16.19
N GLY A 258 -23.93 -12.30 15.79
CA GLY A 258 -23.54 -13.64 15.38
C GLY A 258 -22.05 -13.73 15.11
N ASN A 259 -21.48 -14.91 15.30
CA ASN A 259 -20.14 -15.18 14.77
C ASN A 259 -20.29 -16.00 13.49
N ASP A 260 -20.24 -15.33 12.35
CA ASP A 260 -20.67 -15.87 11.08
C ASP A 260 -19.52 -16.39 10.21
N VAL A 261 -19.86 -17.32 9.32
CA VAL A 261 -18.95 -17.86 8.31
C VAL A 261 -19.51 -17.60 6.93
N LEU A 262 -18.86 -16.74 6.16
CA LEU A 262 -19.27 -16.34 4.81
C LEU A 262 -18.19 -16.76 3.80
N ASP A 263 -18.62 -17.38 2.69
CA ASP A 263 -17.75 -17.79 1.58
C ASP A 263 -18.44 -17.42 0.26
N GLY A 264 -17.88 -16.45 -0.47
CA GLY A 264 -18.40 -15.94 -1.74
C GLY A 264 -18.32 -17.00 -2.83
N GLY A 265 -17.11 -17.49 -3.09
CA GLY A 265 -16.87 -18.59 -4.01
C GLY A 265 -16.21 -18.10 -5.30
N SER A 266 -16.93 -18.19 -6.43
CA SER A 266 -16.47 -17.65 -7.71
C SER A 266 -17.37 -16.51 -8.12
N GLY A 267 -16.83 -15.33 -8.35
CA GLY A 267 -17.68 -14.19 -8.63
C GLY A 267 -17.08 -12.90 -8.15
N ASN A 268 -17.74 -11.78 -8.45
CA ASN A 268 -17.43 -10.56 -7.72
C ASN A 268 -18.43 -10.43 -6.59
N ASP A 269 -18.04 -10.88 -5.42
CA ASP A 269 -18.94 -11.05 -4.28
C ASP A 269 -18.85 -9.87 -3.31
N THR A 270 -19.92 -9.66 -2.55
CA THR A 270 -19.99 -8.68 -1.46
C THR A 270 -20.37 -9.40 -0.19
N LEU A 271 -19.44 -9.45 0.76
CA LEU A 271 -19.58 -10.11 2.05
C LEU A 271 -19.58 -9.05 3.16
N ASN A 272 -20.54 -9.15 4.06
CA ASN A 272 -20.65 -8.31 5.26
C ASN A 272 -20.90 -9.22 6.48
N GLY A 273 -19.95 -9.24 7.42
CA GLY A 273 -20.04 -9.99 8.66
C GLY A 273 -21.12 -9.43 9.57
N GLY A 274 -20.89 -8.25 10.13
CA GLY A 274 -21.86 -7.55 10.97
C GLY A 274 -21.34 -7.39 12.39
N ASP A 275 -22.12 -7.83 13.38
CA ASP A 275 -21.77 -7.70 14.80
C ASP A 275 -21.30 -9.07 15.34
N GLY A 276 -20.00 -9.25 15.61
CA GLY A 276 -19.45 -10.46 16.21
C GLY A 276 -18.09 -10.82 15.60
N ASP A 277 -17.49 -11.93 16.03
CA ASP A 277 -16.18 -12.33 15.47
C ASP A 277 -16.40 -13.24 14.24
N ASP A 278 -16.30 -12.66 13.05
CA ASP A 278 -16.68 -13.26 11.78
C ASP A 278 -15.51 -13.86 10.99
N ASN A 279 -15.82 -14.73 10.04
CA ASN A 279 -14.85 -15.30 9.10
C ASN A 279 -15.37 -15.25 7.66
N LEU A 280 -14.80 -14.34 6.88
CA LEU A 280 -15.17 -14.03 5.49
C LEU A 280 -14.08 -14.53 4.53
N ASN A 281 -14.51 -15.17 3.45
CA ASN A 281 -13.65 -15.60 2.33
C ASN A 281 -14.28 -15.13 1.01
N GLY A 282 -13.61 -14.26 0.25
CA GLY A 282 -14.08 -13.79 -1.06
C GLY A 282 -14.03 -14.91 -2.09
N GLY A 283 -12.83 -15.43 -2.34
CA GLY A 283 -12.62 -16.61 -3.16
C GLY A 283 -11.88 -16.30 -4.46
N LEU A 284 -12.56 -16.38 -5.61
CA LEU A 284 -12.00 -16.06 -6.92
C LEU A 284 -12.68 -14.82 -7.50
N ASP A 285 -11.91 -14.07 -8.27
CA ASP A 285 -12.31 -12.80 -8.89
C ASP A 285 -12.33 -11.66 -7.84
N ASN A 286 -12.98 -10.53 -8.11
CA ASN A 286 -12.75 -9.32 -7.32
C ASN A 286 -13.86 -9.09 -6.28
N ASP A 287 -13.50 -9.23 -5.01
CA ASP A 287 -14.45 -9.27 -3.90
C ASP A 287 -14.41 -8.01 -3.02
N SER A 288 -15.51 -7.78 -2.31
CA SER A 288 -15.65 -6.73 -1.30
C SER A 288 -16.05 -7.36 0.03
N LEU A 289 -15.16 -7.29 1.02
CA LEU A 289 -15.34 -7.85 2.35
C LEU A 289 -15.41 -6.74 3.39
N ARG A 290 -16.34 -6.86 4.34
CA ARG A 290 -16.47 -6.00 5.51
C ARG A 290 -16.69 -6.87 6.75
N GLY A 291 -15.80 -6.76 7.73
CA GLY A 291 -15.91 -7.42 9.03
C GLY A 291 -17.08 -6.85 9.82
N GLY A 292 -16.92 -5.63 10.32
CA GLY A 292 -17.92 -4.91 11.09
C GLY A 292 -17.45 -4.67 12.52
N ASP A 293 -18.32 -4.89 13.51
CA ASP A 293 -17.94 -4.78 14.92
C ASP A 293 -17.49 -6.17 15.43
N GLY A 294 -16.23 -6.38 15.77
CA GLY A 294 -15.72 -7.65 16.28
C GLY A 294 -14.27 -7.92 15.92
N GLY A 295 -13.73 -9.07 16.33
CA GLY A 295 -12.38 -9.49 15.91
C GLY A 295 -12.44 -10.44 14.71
N ASP A 296 -12.40 -9.88 13.51
CA ASP A 296 -12.78 -10.57 12.28
C ASP A 296 -11.61 -11.20 11.52
N LYS A 297 -11.93 -12.16 10.65
CA LYS A 297 -10.99 -12.71 9.67
C LYS A 297 -11.51 -12.52 8.27
N LEU A 298 -10.77 -11.76 7.47
CA LEU A 298 -11.09 -11.48 6.08
C LEU A 298 -9.99 -12.08 5.19
N PHE A 299 -10.41 -12.92 4.24
CA PHE A 299 -9.53 -13.46 3.20
C PHE A 299 -10.08 -13.06 1.82
N GLY A 300 -9.37 -12.18 1.10
CA GLY A 300 -9.75 -11.74 -0.25
C GLY A 300 -9.77 -12.90 -1.24
N GLY A 301 -8.61 -13.53 -1.43
CA GLY A 301 -8.48 -14.71 -2.27
C GLY A 301 -7.66 -14.41 -3.52
N ALA A 302 -8.13 -14.86 -4.69
CA ALA A 302 -7.48 -14.54 -5.95
C ALA A 302 -8.30 -13.47 -6.68
N GLY A 303 -7.78 -12.26 -6.82
CA GLY A 303 -8.66 -11.15 -7.18
C GLY A 303 -7.93 -9.83 -7.30
N ASN A 304 -8.68 -8.75 -7.17
CA ASN A 304 -8.19 -7.46 -6.71
C ASN A 304 -9.26 -7.02 -5.73
N ASP A 305 -9.01 -7.27 -4.46
CA ASP A 305 -10.04 -7.32 -3.43
C ASP A 305 -10.02 -6.06 -2.58
N VAL A 306 -11.17 -5.80 -1.96
CA VAL A 306 -11.30 -4.73 -0.95
C VAL A 306 -11.70 -5.39 0.36
N GLY A 307 -10.88 -5.25 1.40
CA GLY A 307 -11.15 -5.78 2.74
C GLY A 307 -11.12 -4.66 3.78
N LEU A 308 -12.17 -4.57 4.59
CA LEU A 308 -12.30 -3.61 5.68
C LEU A 308 -12.61 -4.37 6.98
N GLY A 309 -11.72 -4.35 7.97
CA GLY A 309 -11.99 -4.91 9.30
C GLY A 309 -13.09 -4.12 10.03
N GLU A 310 -12.96 -2.79 10.03
CA GLU A 310 -13.81 -1.83 10.75
C GLU A 310 -13.48 -1.73 12.24
N ALA A 311 -14.22 -2.32 13.18
CA ALA A 311 -14.01 -2.08 14.61
C ALA A 311 -13.70 -3.37 15.38
N GLY A 312 -12.51 -3.46 15.94
CA GLY A 312 -12.04 -4.58 16.75
C GLY A 312 -10.64 -5.00 16.32
N ASP A 313 -10.13 -6.11 16.88
CA ASP A 313 -8.78 -6.59 16.56
C ASP A 313 -8.87 -7.58 15.38
N ASP A 314 -8.64 -7.09 14.17
CA ASP A 314 -8.93 -7.78 12.92
C ASP A 314 -7.72 -8.48 12.29
N THR A 315 -8.00 -9.49 11.46
CA THR A 315 -7.03 -10.12 10.57
C THR A 315 -7.52 -10.02 9.13
N VAL A 316 -6.86 -9.21 8.31
CA VAL A 316 -7.25 -8.95 6.91
C VAL A 316 -6.12 -9.41 5.99
N ASN A 317 -6.42 -10.30 5.04
CA ASN A 317 -5.43 -10.89 4.14
C ASN A 317 -5.92 -10.87 2.67
N GLY A 318 -5.22 -10.15 1.79
CA GLY A 318 -5.54 -10.04 0.36
C GLY A 318 -5.23 -11.32 -0.44
N GLN A 319 -4.15 -12.00 -0.07
CA GLN A 319 -3.57 -13.16 -0.76
C GLN A 319 -3.04 -12.84 -2.16
N GLY A 320 -3.88 -12.86 -3.19
CA GLY A 320 -3.44 -12.85 -4.57
C GLY A 320 -4.16 -11.80 -5.37
N GLY A 321 -3.67 -10.57 -5.39
CA GLY A 321 -4.32 -9.51 -6.15
C GLY A 321 -3.55 -8.22 -6.10
N ASN A 322 -4.11 -7.15 -6.63
CA ASN A 322 -3.69 -5.81 -6.21
C ASN A 322 -4.81 -5.31 -5.32
N ASP A 323 -4.64 -5.54 -4.03
CA ASP A 323 -5.68 -5.48 -3.02
C ASP A 323 -5.67 -4.11 -2.32
N THR A 324 -6.77 -3.79 -1.67
CA THR A 324 -6.96 -2.56 -0.88
C THR A 324 -7.54 -2.96 0.46
N LEU A 325 -6.71 -2.97 1.50
CA LEU A 325 -7.01 -3.56 2.80
C LEU A 325 -6.86 -2.54 3.91
N GLU A 326 -7.81 -2.52 4.84
CA GLU A 326 -7.85 -1.63 6.01
C GLU A 326 -8.22 -2.47 7.24
N GLY A 327 -7.45 -2.37 8.31
CA GLY A 327 -7.80 -2.96 9.62
C GLY A 327 -8.93 -2.15 10.25
N GLY A 328 -8.64 -0.94 10.69
CA GLY A 328 -9.60 0.01 11.23
C GLY A 328 -9.32 0.35 12.70
N ASP A 329 -10.37 0.43 13.52
CA ASP A 329 -10.27 0.70 14.95
C ASP A 329 -9.85 -0.58 15.71
N GLY A 330 -8.60 -0.71 16.13
CA GLY A 330 -8.19 -1.83 16.97
C GLY A 330 -6.72 -2.15 16.83
N ALA A 331 -6.27 -3.30 17.35
CA ALA A 331 -4.92 -3.78 17.08
C ALA A 331 -4.96 -4.83 15.97
N ASP A 332 -4.65 -4.41 14.75
CA ASP A 332 -4.94 -5.17 13.55
C ASP A 332 -3.72 -5.89 12.96
N SER A 333 -4.00 -6.93 12.18
CA SER A 333 -3.03 -7.66 11.37
C SER A 333 -3.47 -7.64 9.91
N VAL A 334 -2.81 -6.81 9.09
CA VAL A 334 -3.19 -6.59 7.69
C VAL A 334 -2.06 -7.06 6.78
N ASP A 335 -2.35 -7.98 5.85
CA ASP A 335 -1.38 -8.61 4.95
C ASP A 335 -1.85 -8.51 3.48
N GLY A 336 -1.13 -7.76 2.66
CA GLY A 336 -1.42 -7.58 1.22
C GLY A 336 -1.31 -8.87 0.43
N GLY A 337 -0.32 -9.71 0.76
CA GLY A 337 -0.07 -10.97 0.08
C GLY A 337 0.89 -10.82 -1.11
N THR A 338 0.38 -10.82 -2.34
CA THR A 338 1.23 -10.84 -3.55
C THR A 338 0.72 -9.91 -4.63
N GLN A 339 1.66 -9.27 -5.34
CA GLN A 339 1.51 -8.16 -6.29
C GLN A 339 1.44 -6.82 -5.57
N ASN A 340 0.90 -5.75 -6.17
CA ASN A 340 1.09 -4.40 -5.63
C ASN A 340 -0.15 -4.00 -4.83
N ASP A 341 0.00 -4.02 -3.52
CA ASP A 341 -1.09 -3.88 -2.58
C ASP A 341 -1.09 -2.50 -1.92
N LYS A 342 -2.26 -2.13 -1.40
CA LYS A 342 -2.40 -0.99 -0.51
C LYS A 342 -2.99 -1.45 0.79
N VAL A 343 -2.24 -1.24 1.85
CA VAL A 343 -2.48 -1.86 3.14
C VAL A 343 -2.40 -0.78 4.21
N TRP A 344 -3.46 -0.65 5.01
CA TRP A 344 -3.51 0.29 6.12
C TRP A 344 -3.84 -0.46 7.42
N GLY A 345 -3.10 -0.16 8.50
CA GLY A 345 -3.47 -0.58 9.84
C GLY A 345 -4.80 0.04 10.25
N ASP A 346 -4.88 1.36 10.18
CA ASP A 346 -6.06 2.15 10.53
C ASP A 346 -6.74 2.80 9.30
N ASP A 347 -7.85 3.51 9.53
CA ASP A 347 -8.58 4.27 8.55
C ASP A 347 -7.70 5.25 7.76
N SER A 348 -7.97 5.33 6.46
CA SER A 348 -7.27 6.26 5.55
C SER A 348 -7.46 7.76 5.90
N LEU A 349 -8.21 8.07 6.97
CA LEU A 349 -8.51 9.41 7.47
C LEU A 349 -7.82 9.71 8.83
N GLY A 350 -7.02 8.77 9.37
CA GLY A 350 -6.29 8.81 10.63
C GLY A 350 -7.17 9.02 11.87
N THR A 351 -8.32 8.34 12.00
CA THR A 351 -9.18 8.48 13.19
C THR A 351 -9.30 7.28 14.11
N GLY A 352 -8.89 6.09 13.71
CA GLY A 352 -8.82 4.97 14.62
C GLY A 352 -7.56 4.99 15.47
N THR A 353 -7.43 3.95 16.26
CA THR A 353 -6.40 3.85 17.29
C THR A 353 -5.95 2.41 17.38
N GLY A 354 -4.66 2.17 17.27
CA GLY A 354 -4.17 0.81 17.19
C GLY A 354 -2.71 0.68 17.54
N ASN A 355 -2.22 -0.54 17.41
CA ASN A 355 -0.81 -0.88 17.49
C ASN A 355 -0.69 -2.02 16.48
N ASP A 356 -0.57 -1.64 15.22
CA ASP A 356 -0.94 -2.51 14.11
C ASP A 356 0.27 -3.23 13.56
N THR A 357 0.02 -4.39 12.96
CA THR A 357 1.00 -5.11 12.16
C THR A 357 0.56 -5.08 10.70
N VAL A 358 1.29 -4.33 9.89
CA VAL A 358 1.01 -4.13 8.46
C VAL A 358 2.11 -4.80 7.64
N ASP A 359 1.75 -5.74 6.78
CA ASP A 359 2.67 -6.46 5.88
C ASP A 359 2.23 -6.23 4.42
N GLY A 360 3.07 -5.56 3.64
CA GLY A 360 2.83 -5.30 2.22
C GLY A 360 2.83 -6.58 1.39
N GLY A 361 3.69 -7.53 1.73
CA GLY A 361 3.84 -8.80 1.00
C GLY A 361 4.83 -8.72 -0.18
N ASP A 362 4.70 -9.63 -1.15
CA ASP A 362 5.57 -9.61 -2.33
C ASP A 362 5.03 -8.62 -3.37
N GLY A 363 5.66 -7.48 -3.64
CA GLY A 363 5.00 -6.44 -4.40
C GLY A 363 5.80 -5.21 -4.78
N ASN A 364 5.11 -4.08 -4.90
CA ASN A 364 5.66 -2.73 -4.79
C ASN A 364 4.55 -1.99 -4.06
N ASP A 365 4.57 -2.09 -2.75
CA ASP A 365 3.40 -1.91 -1.93
C ASP A 365 3.36 -0.51 -1.35
N THR A 366 2.17 -0.08 -0.94
CA THR A 366 2.00 1.11 -0.12
C THR A 366 1.39 0.68 1.20
N ALA A 367 2.16 0.81 2.27
CA ALA A 367 1.75 0.43 3.62
C ALA A 367 1.79 1.64 4.55
N ASP A 368 0.77 1.76 5.40
CA ASP A 368 0.63 2.85 6.36
C ASP A 368 0.14 2.28 7.70
N GLY A 369 0.88 2.56 8.77
CA GLY A 369 0.56 2.07 10.12
C GLY A 369 -0.72 2.70 10.68
N GLY A 370 -0.98 3.97 10.36
CA GLY A 370 -2.06 4.72 11.00
C GLY A 370 -1.63 5.39 12.30
N ALA A 371 -2.50 5.42 13.30
CA ALA A 371 -2.21 6.00 14.61
C ALA A 371 -1.90 4.89 15.63
N GLY A 372 -0.71 4.92 16.23
CA GLY A 372 -0.28 3.81 17.07
C GLY A 372 1.22 3.71 17.18
N ASP A 373 1.73 2.79 18.02
CA ASP A 373 3.11 2.32 17.85
C ASP A 373 3.03 1.06 16.96
N ASP A 374 3.32 1.21 15.67
CA ASP A 374 3.02 0.21 14.64
C ASP A 374 4.26 -0.59 14.20
N THR A 375 4.02 -1.74 13.59
CA THR A 375 5.07 -2.55 12.94
C THR A 375 4.72 -2.76 11.47
N ILE A 376 5.57 -2.27 10.57
CA ILE A 376 5.31 -2.26 9.13
C ILE A 376 6.43 -2.97 8.37
N PHE A 377 6.04 -3.87 7.45
CA PHE A 377 6.96 -4.63 6.60
C PHE A 377 6.63 -4.41 5.12
N GLY A 378 7.61 -4.02 4.29
CA GLY A 378 7.47 -3.97 2.83
C GLY A 378 7.76 -5.32 2.15
N ARG A 379 8.76 -6.07 2.64
CA ARG A 379 9.21 -7.40 2.17
C ARG A 379 9.95 -7.42 0.84
N LEU A 380 9.32 -7.80 -0.27
CA LEU A 380 9.99 -7.92 -1.58
C LEU A 380 9.36 -6.90 -2.49
N GLY A 381 10.09 -5.91 -2.96
CA GLY A 381 9.46 -4.86 -3.75
C GLY A 381 10.20 -3.56 -3.66
N ASN A 382 9.75 -2.58 -4.44
CA ASN A 382 10.10 -1.19 -4.17
C ASN A 382 8.89 -0.57 -3.45
N ASP A 383 8.95 -0.55 -2.14
CA ASP A 383 7.81 -0.29 -1.29
C ASP A 383 7.81 1.16 -0.79
N VAL A 384 6.62 1.63 -0.40
CA VAL A 384 6.44 2.94 0.21
C VAL A 384 5.75 2.75 1.56
N LEU A 385 6.48 3.03 2.64
CA LEU A 385 6.03 2.80 4.01
C LEU A 385 5.86 4.13 4.75
N PHE A 386 4.77 4.26 5.49
CA PHE A 386 4.46 5.42 6.32
C PHE A 386 4.16 5.01 7.76
N GLY A 387 4.85 5.63 8.72
CA GLY A 387 4.48 5.61 10.14
C GLY A 387 3.41 6.65 10.48
N SER A 388 3.21 6.88 11.76
CA SER A 388 2.08 7.63 12.31
C SER A 388 2.25 9.16 12.25
N GLY A 389 1.14 9.85 11.98
CA GLY A 389 1.11 11.32 11.95
C GLY A 389 0.90 12.00 13.31
N ASP A 390 0.75 11.22 14.39
CA ASP A 390 0.28 11.70 15.70
C ASP A 390 1.28 11.45 16.86
N GLY A 391 2.46 10.91 16.58
CA GLY A 391 3.55 10.77 17.55
C GLY A 391 3.77 9.35 18.09
N GLY A 392 3.25 8.33 17.41
CA GLY A 392 3.55 6.92 17.65
C GLY A 392 5.02 6.59 17.41
N ASN A 393 5.52 5.51 18.00
CA ASN A 393 6.92 5.08 17.82
C ASN A 393 6.94 3.80 16.99
N ASP A 394 7.20 3.96 15.70
CA ASP A 394 6.97 2.91 14.72
C ASP A 394 8.23 2.09 14.46
N THR A 395 8.04 0.82 14.11
CA THR A 395 9.10 -0.07 13.62
C THR A 395 8.82 -0.44 12.18
N MET A 396 9.68 -0.01 11.27
CA MET A 396 9.48 -0.20 9.82
C MET A 396 10.67 -0.92 9.19
N GLU A 397 10.39 -1.85 8.28
CA GLU A 397 11.39 -2.59 7.50
C GLU A 397 10.98 -2.60 6.02
N GLY A 398 11.74 -1.90 5.17
CA GLY A 398 11.52 -1.85 3.71
C GLY A 398 11.61 -3.26 3.10
N GLY A 399 12.76 -3.90 3.23
CA GLY A 399 12.95 -5.30 2.85
C GLY A 399 13.96 -5.48 1.72
N ASN A 400 13.56 -6.01 0.57
CA ASN A 400 14.43 -6.10 -0.61
C ASN A 400 13.86 -5.24 -1.73
N GLY A 401 14.69 -4.36 -2.26
CA GLY A 401 14.37 -3.49 -3.38
C GLY A 401 14.66 -2.06 -2.97
N ASN A 402 14.22 -1.08 -3.75
CA ASN A 402 14.52 0.32 -3.47
C ASN A 402 13.33 0.96 -2.80
N ASP A 403 13.41 1.11 -1.48
CA ASP A 403 12.27 1.45 -0.64
C ASP A 403 12.26 2.92 -0.26
N VAL A 404 11.06 3.44 -0.01
CA VAL A 404 10.84 4.78 0.55
C VAL A 404 10.13 4.63 1.89
N VAL A 405 10.85 4.90 2.98
CA VAL A 405 10.33 4.74 4.34
C VAL A 405 10.30 6.09 5.05
N ASN A 406 9.14 6.46 5.59
CA ASN A 406 8.93 7.73 6.27
C ASN A 406 8.25 7.51 7.63
N GLY A 407 8.99 7.76 8.72
CA GLY A 407 8.50 7.59 10.10
C GLY A 407 7.48 8.62 10.56
N ASN A 408 7.49 9.82 9.97
CA ASN A 408 6.62 10.93 10.35
C ASN A 408 6.89 11.43 11.78
N ASP A 409 5.90 11.49 12.68
CA ASP A 409 6.09 12.00 14.03
C ASP A 409 6.25 10.81 14.98
N GLY A 410 7.33 10.72 15.75
CA GLY A 410 7.62 9.51 16.48
C GLY A 410 9.08 9.37 16.87
N SER A 411 9.42 8.46 17.79
CA SER A 411 10.82 8.01 17.92
C SER A 411 10.96 6.65 17.27
N ASP A 412 11.23 6.66 15.97
CA ASP A 412 11.00 5.52 15.09
C ASP A 412 12.26 4.67 14.93
N VAL A 413 12.04 3.40 14.57
CA VAL A 413 13.09 2.47 14.18
C VAL A 413 12.85 2.07 12.73
N VAL A 414 13.69 2.58 11.83
CA VAL A 414 13.55 2.40 10.39
C VAL A 414 14.72 1.61 9.85
N TYR A 415 14.41 0.53 9.13
CA TYR A 415 15.37 -0.25 8.35
C TYR A 415 14.99 -0.13 6.87
N GLY A 416 15.94 0.25 6.01
CA GLY A 416 15.76 0.15 4.55
C GLY A 416 15.69 -1.32 4.14
N ASP A 417 16.67 -2.08 4.61
CA ASP A 417 16.76 -3.53 4.38
C ASP A 417 16.30 -4.40 5.57
N ASP A 418 15.97 -5.67 5.29
CA ASP A 418 16.57 -6.83 5.99
C ASP A 418 17.30 -6.60 7.35
N SER A 419 16.64 -6.70 8.50
CA SER A 419 17.31 -6.69 9.82
C SER A 419 18.32 -7.84 10.03
N LEU A 420 18.31 -8.84 9.16
CA LEU A 420 19.19 -10.02 9.13
C LEU A 420 20.32 -9.91 8.08
N GLY A 421 20.39 -8.81 7.33
CA GLY A 421 21.57 -8.33 6.58
C GLY A 421 21.92 -9.11 5.31
N ALA A 422 20.93 -9.59 4.56
CA ALA A 422 21.17 -10.29 3.28
C ALA A 422 20.43 -9.71 2.07
N THR A 423 19.66 -8.64 2.28
CA THR A 423 18.87 -7.96 1.25
C THR A 423 19.68 -6.82 0.61
N THR A 424 19.15 -6.24 -0.46
CA THR A 424 19.83 -5.19 -1.23
C THR A 424 18.80 -4.17 -1.69
N GLY A 425 19.16 -2.90 -1.61
CA GLY A 425 18.28 -1.78 -1.97
C GLY A 425 19.04 -0.48 -2.04
N ASP A 426 18.66 0.43 -2.94
CA ASP A 426 19.06 1.84 -2.79
C ASP A 426 17.88 2.59 -2.15
N ASP A 427 17.91 2.75 -0.83
CA ASP A 427 16.74 3.15 -0.05
C ASP A 427 16.72 4.64 0.26
N THR A 428 15.51 5.18 0.46
CA THR A 428 15.29 6.54 0.97
C THR A 428 14.56 6.48 2.29
N LEU A 429 15.26 6.85 3.36
CA LEU A 429 14.75 6.80 4.73
C LEU A 429 14.61 8.21 5.30
N ASN A 430 13.47 8.50 5.92
CA ASN A 430 13.21 9.75 6.63
C ASN A 430 12.60 9.46 8.01
N GLY A 431 13.26 9.87 9.08
CA GLY A 431 12.78 9.66 10.45
C GLY A 431 11.60 10.57 10.73
N GLY A 432 11.81 11.88 10.54
CA GLY A 432 10.76 12.88 10.68
C GLY A 432 10.93 13.69 11.96
N SER A 433 10.00 13.62 12.90
CA SER A 433 10.10 14.33 14.18
C SER A 433 10.24 13.36 15.34
N GLY A 434 11.37 13.34 16.04
CA GLY A 434 11.49 12.70 17.35
C GLY A 434 12.91 12.31 17.69
N ASN A 435 13.22 11.04 17.90
CA ASN A 435 14.61 10.60 18.05
C ASN A 435 14.73 9.24 17.40
N ASP A 436 15.17 9.25 16.16
CA ASP A 436 14.95 8.13 15.26
C ASP A 436 16.21 7.28 15.13
N SER A 437 16.02 6.00 14.85
CA SER A 437 17.09 5.05 14.55
C SER A 437 16.95 4.55 13.13
N LEU A 438 17.72 5.11 12.21
CA LEU A 438 17.66 4.79 10.79
C LEU A 438 18.86 3.96 10.37
N ILE A 439 18.60 2.84 9.72
CA ILE A 439 19.60 1.91 9.22
C ILE A 439 19.34 1.66 7.74
N GLY A 440 20.26 2.10 6.88
CA GLY A 440 20.18 1.94 5.42
C GLY A 440 20.18 0.47 5.02
N GLY A 441 21.36 -0.14 5.02
CA GLY A 441 21.46 -1.56 4.69
C GLY A 441 22.63 -1.85 3.77
N SER A 442 22.35 -2.51 2.66
CA SER A 442 23.29 -2.72 1.57
C SER A 442 22.81 -1.96 0.33
N GLY A 443 23.57 -0.97 -0.11
CA GLY A 443 23.30 -0.26 -1.36
C GLY A 443 23.72 1.20 -1.26
N THR A 444 23.07 2.07 -2.03
CA THR A 444 23.34 3.51 -2.03
C THR A 444 22.17 4.21 -1.36
N ASP A 445 22.26 4.39 -0.04
CA ASP A 445 21.11 4.85 0.73
C ASP A 445 21.11 6.37 0.90
N ASN A 446 19.91 6.96 0.98
CA ASN A 446 19.70 8.34 1.35
C ASN A 446 18.92 8.42 2.67
N ILE A 447 19.62 8.79 3.73
CA ILE A 447 19.11 8.71 5.11
C ILE A 447 18.98 10.13 5.69
N ILE A 448 17.77 10.48 6.11
CA ILE A 448 17.41 11.77 6.67
C ILE A 448 16.87 11.56 8.09
N GLY A 449 17.53 12.15 9.10
CA GLY A 449 17.07 12.08 10.49
C GLY A 449 15.79 12.88 10.70
N GLY A 450 15.89 14.20 10.53
CA GLY A 450 14.75 15.11 10.65
C GLY A 450 14.93 16.03 11.85
N ASN A 451 13.87 16.30 12.62
CA ASN A 451 14.02 16.98 13.90
C ASN A 451 14.22 15.92 14.98
N GLY A 452 15.32 15.95 15.71
CA GLY A 452 15.53 14.95 16.74
C GLY A 452 16.96 14.83 17.22
N ASN A 453 17.21 13.84 18.07
CA ASN A 453 18.58 13.38 18.28
C ASN A 453 18.66 12.00 17.67
N ASP A 454 19.02 11.96 16.41
CA ASP A 454 18.83 10.79 15.56
C ASP A 454 20.11 9.97 15.48
N THR A 455 19.95 8.67 15.23
CA THR A 455 21.05 7.74 14.99
C THR A 455 20.92 7.18 13.58
N LEU A 456 21.84 7.59 12.71
CA LEU A 456 21.85 7.19 11.31
C LEU A 456 23.02 6.24 11.05
N ASN A 457 22.76 5.11 10.40
CA ASN A 457 23.79 4.14 10.01
C ASN A 457 23.59 3.64 8.57
N GLY A 458 24.50 4.03 7.67
CA GLY A 458 24.47 3.60 6.27
C GLY A 458 24.78 2.11 6.05
N ASN A 459 25.50 1.47 6.99
CA ASN A 459 25.97 0.10 6.85
C ASN A 459 26.91 -0.14 5.65
N SER A 460 26.46 -0.65 4.51
CA SER A 460 27.35 -1.03 3.40
C SER A 460 26.95 -0.34 2.11
N GLY A 461 27.91 0.35 1.50
CA GLY A 461 27.76 0.98 0.20
C GLY A 461 28.05 2.48 0.28
N ASP A 462 27.62 3.23 -0.73
CA ASP A 462 28.00 4.65 -0.86
C ASP A 462 26.82 5.54 -0.45
N ASP A 463 26.68 5.80 0.84
CA ASP A 463 25.47 6.38 1.42
C ASP A 463 25.54 7.90 1.57
N THR A 464 24.38 8.55 1.56
CA THR A 464 24.19 9.95 1.93
C THR A 464 23.44 10.05 3.25
N LEU A 465 24.03 10.69 4.25
CA LEU A 465 23.44 10.86 5.59
C LEU A 465 23.27 12.33 5.91
N ASN A 466 22.08 12.72 6.37
CA ASN A 466 21.79 14.07 6.87
C ASN A 466 20.95 13.99 8.15
N GLY A 467 21.57 14.28 9.30
CA GLY A 467 20.88 14.30 10.59
C GLY A 467 19.80 15.38 10.68
N GLN A 468 20.03 16.53 10.05
CA GLN A 468 19.21 17.73 10.19
C GLN A 468 19.15 18.24 11.65
N GLY A 469 17.98 18.54 12.19
CA GLY A 469 17.87 19.35 13.39
C GLY A 469 17.98 18.56 14.68
N GLY A 470 19.12 18.59 15.36
CA GLY A 470 19.24 18.38 16.80
C GLY A 470 20.62 17.91 17.25
N ASN A 471 20.79 16.68 17.71
CA ASN A 471 22.16 16.21 18.06
C ASN A 471 22.35 14.76 17.62
N ASP A 472 22.93 14.62 16.44
CA ASP A 472 22.82 13.37 15.69
C ASP A 472 24.11 12.56 15.68
N SER A 473 23.93 11.25 15.54
CA SER A 473 25.00 10.29 15.36
C SER A 473 24.97 9.74 13.95
N ASN A 474 25.82 10.29 13.07
CA ASN A 474 25.93 9.88 11.68
C ASN A 474 27.09 8.88 11.49
N ASN A 475 26.78 7.65 11.11
CA ASN A 475 27.75 6.61 10.80
C ASN A 475 27.58 6.11 9.36
N GLY A 476 28.47 6.49 8.45
CA GLY A 476 28.43 6.03 7.06
C GLY A 476 28.72 4.54 6.87
N GLY A 477 29.13 3.79 7.90
CA GLY A 477 29.38 2.35 7.73
C GLY A 477 30.61 2.06 6.86
N THR A 478 30.50 1.26 5.81
CA THR A 478 31.58 0.94 4.88
C THR A 478 31.28 1.45 3.49
N GLY A 479 32.23 2.14 2.85
CA GLY A 479 32.08 2.60 1.46
C GLY A 479 32.64 4.00 1.30
N SER A 480 32.11 4.77 0.35
CA SER A 480 32.49 6.17 0.13
C SER A 480 31.28 7.06 0.38
N ASN A 481 31.08 7.40 1.66
CA ASN A 481 29.85 8.04 2.11
C ASN A 481 29.94 9.57 2.05
N SER A 482 28.78 10.21 1.91
CA SER A 482 28.59 11.66 2.00
C SER A 482 27.76 12.00 3.24
N ILE A 483 28.40 12.56 4.27
CA ILE A 483 27.71 13.05 5.46
C ILE A 483 27.50 14.56 5.29
N VAL A 484 26.26 15.03 5.41
CA VAL A 484 25.89 16.44 5.27
C VAL A 484 25.66 17.04 6.66
N PHE A 485 26.14 18.25 6.87
CA PHE A 485 25.92 19.04 8.08
C PHE A 485 25.66 20.49 7.70
N ASP A 486 24.52 21.02 8.13
CA ASP A 486 24.17 22.42 7.96
C ASP A 486 24.44 23.22 9.25
N PRO A 487 24.71 24.53 9.16
CA PRO A 487 24.94 25.40 10.30
C PRO A 487 23.84 25.42 11.37
N ASN A 488 22.65 24.87 11.11
CA ASN A 488 21.50 24.87 12.03
C ASN A 488 21.22 23.50 12.67
N ASP A 489 22.01 22.48 12.35
CA ASP A 489 21.74 21.08 12.68
C ASP A 489 22.01 20.73 14.15
N GLY A 490 22.69 21.60 14.90
CA GLY A 490 22.94 21.39 16.33
C GLY A 490 24.28 20.72 16.60
N THR A 491 24.35 19.70 17.48
CA THR A 491 25.64 19.10 17.89
C THR A 491 25.80 17.64 17.50
N ASP A 492 26.49 17.42 16.39
CA ASP A 492 26.50 16.10 15.75
C ASP A 492 27.85 15.41 15.81
N THR A 493 27.82 14.14 15.45
CA THR A 493 29.00 13.32 15.24
C THR A 493 28.96 12.67 13.86
N ALA A 494 30.12 12.59 13.23
CA ALA A 494 30.32 11.92 11.94
C ALA A 494 31.38 10.84 12.07
N SER A 495 31.05 9.63 11.64
CA SER A 495 31.94 8.47 11.62
C SER A 495 31.64 7.55 10.44
N GLY A 496 32.45 6.51 10.26
CA GLY A 496 32.33 5.60 9.11
C GLY A 496 33.60 4.80 8.89
N GLY A 497 33.74 4.22 7.70
CA GLY A 497 34.83 3.39 7.27
C GLY A 497 34.91 3.39 5.75
N GLY A 498 36.11 3.59 5.22
CA GLY A 498 36.29 3.74 3.77
C GLY A 498 36.71 5.16 3.43
N ALA A 499 36.25 5.67 2.30
CA ALA A 499 36.64 6.99 1.78
C ALA A 499 35.50 8.00 1.97
N ASP A 500 35.17 8.28 3.23
CA ASP A 500 34.04 9.15 3.57
C ASP A 500 34.39 10.63 3.40
N THR A 501 33.38 11.41 3.00
CA THR A 501 33.39 12.86 2.88
C THR A 501 32.35 13.46 3.82
N LEU A 502 32.78 14.40 4.67
CA LEU A 502 31.86 15.30 5.36
C LEU A 502 31.74 16.59 4.55
N VAL A 503 30.52 17.03 4.31
CA VAL A 503 30.21 18.30 3.64
C VAL A 503 29.48 19.20 4.64
N LEU A 504 30.10 20.34 4.96
CA LEU A 504 29.40 21.45 5.60
C LEU A 504 28.83 22.36 4.51
N ALA A 505 27.51 22.50 4.45
CA ALA A 505 26.86 23.40 3.51
C ALA A 505 26.56 24.75 4.17
N GLY A 506 27.31 25.78 3.80
CA GLY A 506 27.11 27.13 4.29
C GLY A 506 25.78 27.76 3.88
N THR A 507 25.46 28.91 4.45
CA THR A 507 24.19 29.59 4.23
C THR A 507 24.31 30.71 3.18
N ASN A 508 23.24 31.49 3.00
CA ASN A 508 23.29 32.72 2.20
C ASN A 508 23.58 33.97 3.06
N ALA A 509 24.04 33.77 4.30
CA ALA A 509 24.38 34.82 5.24
C ALA A 509 25.79 34.59 5.75
N ALA A 510 26.42 35.66 6.25
CA ALA A 510 27.74 35.57 6.87
C ALA A 510 27.79 34.51 7.98
N ASP A 511 28.60 33.50 7.77
CA ASP A 511 28.82 32.35 8.63
C ASP A 511 30.15 32.50 9.40
N SER A 512 30.16 32.03 10.65
CA SER A 512 31.35 32.04 11.51
C SER A 512 31.72 30.63 11.90
N ILE A 513 32.69 30.07 11.18
CA ILE A 513 33.10 28.67 11.23
C ILE A 513 34.43 28.55 11.96
N SER A 514 34.53 27.62 12.90
CA SER A 514 35.77 27.31 13.63
C SER A 514 36.14 25.85 13.50
N ILE A 515 37.35 25.57 13.00
CA ILE A 515 37.90 24.22 12.84
C ILE A 515 38.94 23.99 13.93
N THR A 516 38.68 23.08 14.86
CA THR A 516 39.56 22.83 16.01
C THR A 516 39.71 21.32 16.25
N GLN A 517 40.59 20.93 17.18
CA GLN A 517 40.67 19.55 17.64
C GLN A 517 39.84 19.32 18.91
N SER A 518 39.19 18.16 19.01
CA SER A 518 38.51 17.68 20.22
C SER A 518 38.89 16.21 20.47
N GLY A 519 39.71 15.93 21.49
CA GLY A 519 40.06 14.55 21.84
C GLY A 519 40.80 13.75 20.75
N GLY A 520 41.45 14.41 19.79
CA GLY A 520 42.11 13.79 18.62
C GLY A 520 41.23 13.73 17.37
N PHE A 521 39.99 14.20 17.45
CA PHE A 521 39.04 14.35 16.36
C PHE A 521 39.05 15.79 15.82
N VAL A 522 38.62 15.98 14.57
CA VAL A 522 38.28 17.33 14.07
C VAL A 522 36.95 17.74 14.69
N LYS A 523 36.84 18.99 15.11
CA LYS A 523 35.59 19.61 15.52
C LYS A 523 35.37 20.86 14.67
N ILE A 524 34.26 20.91 13.95
CA ILE A 524 33.82 22.08 13.20
C ILE A 524 32.67 22.71 14.00
N ALA A 525 32.72 24.00 14.24
CA ALA A 525 31.69 24.71 14.99
C ALA A 525 31.20 25.93 14.21
N VAL A 526 29.88 26.10 14.14
CA VAL A 526 29.20 27.26 13.55
C VAL A 526 28.27 27.86 14.60
N GLY A 527 28.67 28.98 15.20
CA GLY A 527 27.95 29.57 16.32
C GLY A 527 27.83 28.65 17.54
N ALA A 528 26.60 28.21 17.85
CA ALA A 528 26.31 27.27 18.95
C ALA A 528 26.35 25.80 18.51
N ASN A 529 26.33 25.55 17.20
CA ASN A 529 26.22 24.23 16.59
C ASN A 529 27.61 23.72 16.23
N SER A 530 27.79 22.40 16.22
CA SER A 530 29.09 21.82 15.89
C SER A 530 29.01 20.35 15.52
N ILE A 531 29.85 19.92 14.58
CA ILE A 531 30.04 18.51 14.26
C ILE A 531 31.43 18.03 14.68
N THR A 532 31.49 16.85 15.33
CA THR A 532 32.73 16.17 15.68
C THR A 532 32.99 15.03 14.71
N VAL A 533 34.13 15.09 14.02
CA VAL A 533 34.46 14.22 12.89
C VAL A 533 35.50 13.19 13.31
N ALA A 534 35.11 11.91 13.24
CA ALA A 534 35.99 10.80 13.55
C ALA A 534 37.15 10.69 12.53
N PRO A 535 38.28 10.05 12.91
CA PRO A 535 39.47 9.93 12.08
C PRO A 535 39.28 9.01 10.87
N SER A 536 38.13 8.32 10.82
CA SER A 536 37.74 7.48 9.70
C SER A 536 37.25 8.30 8.51
N VAL A 537 36.78 9.53 8.72
CA VAL A 537 36.39 10.43 7.63
C VAL A 537 37.63 10.97 6.95
N SER A 538 37.71 10.79 5.63
CA SER A 538 38.93 11.00 4.86
C SER A 538 39.05 12.40 4.26
N HIS A 539 37.91 13.04 4.00
CA HIS A 539 37.78 14.37 3.41
C HIS A 539 36.72 15.17 4.15
N VAL A 540 37.04 16.41 4.49
CA VAL A 540 36.12 17.40 5.03
C VAL A 540 36.07 18.56 4.05
N VAL A 541 34.89 18.85 3.52
CA VAL A 541 34.61 20.00 2.66
C VAL A 541 33.79 20.99 3.46
N ILE A 542 34.22 22.25 3.47
CA ILE A 542 33.55 23.36 4.15
C ILE A 542 33.24 24.39 3.10
N ASN A 543 31.96 24.61 2.83
CA ASN A 543 31.50 25.64 1.91
C ASN A 543 30.92 26.80 2.73
N GLY A 544 31.40 28.03 2.52
CA GLY A 544 30.90 29.25 3.15
C GLY A 544 29.53 29.67 2.60
N GLY A 545 29.34 29.51 1.30
CA GLY A 545 28.07 29.76 0.63
C GLY A 545 28.02 31.17 0.06
N SER A 546 27.08 31.99 0.52
CA SER A 546 27.05 33.40 0.14
C SER A 546 27.09 34.29 1.37
N GLY A 547 27.74 35.45 1.26
CA GLY A 547 27.91 36.38 2.36
C GLY A 547 29.38 36.50 2.74
N ASP A 548 29.74 37.50 3.55
CA ASP A 548 31.12 37.67 3.98
C ASP A 548 31.41 36.70 5.15
N ASP A 549 31.99 35.55 4.85
CA ASP A 549 32.17 34.44 5.77
C ASP A 549 33.50 34.53 6.52
N THR A 550 33.58 33.88 7.68
CA THR A 550 34.83 33.80 8.46
C THR A 550 35.08 32.37 8.90
N VAL A 551 36.15 31.77 8.37
CA VAL A 551 36.65 30.45 8.76
C VAL A 551 37.94 30.60 9.55
N THR A 552 37.92 30.22 10.83
CA THR A 552 39.11 30.21 11.70
C THR A 552 39.59 28.79 11.93
N ILE A 553 40.82 28.50 11.53
CA ILE A 553 41.49 27.22 11.78
C ILE A 553 42.28 27.36 13.09
N GLY A 554 42.06 26.42 14.01
CA GLY A 554 42.78 26.29 15.27
C GLY A 554 43.76 25.10 15.25
N PRO A 555 44.45 24.81 16.36
CA PRO A 555 45.43 23.72 16.43
C PRO A 555 44.85 22.34 16.06
N LEU A 556 45.43 21.68 15.04
CA LEU A 556 45.06 20.33 14.58
C LEU A 556 46.21 19.31 14.71
N GLY A 557 47.36 19.69 15.28
CA GLY A 557 48.57 18.85 15.29
C GLY A 557 48.47 17.49 15.99
N SER A 558 47.36 17.19 16.69
CA SER A 558 47.10 15.85 17.26
C SER A 558 46.00 15.05 16.56
N VAL A 559 45.40 15.61 15.51
CA VAL A 559 44.40 14.96 14.66
C VAL A 559 45.10 13.99 13.70
N SER A 560 44.47 12.85 13.42
CA SER A 560 44.93 11.93 12.38
C SER A 560 44.91 12.60 10.99
N PRO A 561 45.67 12.09 10.01
CA PRO A 561 45.66 12.66 8.66
C PRO A 561 44.24 12.66 8.06
N VAL A 562 43.80 13.85 7.66
CA VAL A 562 42.54 14.12 6.95
C VAL A 562 42.82 15.22 5.94
N PHE A 563 42.08 15.24 4.84
CA PHE A 563 42.09 16.36 3.91
C PHE A 563 40.96 17.32 4.27
N ILE A 564 41.29 18.59 4.53
CA ILE A 564 40.32 19.64 4.78
C ILE A 564 40.39 20.63 3.63
N GLU A 565 39.24 20.84 3.01
CA GLU A 565 39.01 21.81 1.95
C GLU A 565 38.05 22.87 2.48
N VAL A 566 38.44 24.14 2.35
CA VAL A 566 37.64 25.29 2.74
C VAL A 566 37.43 26.16 1.52
N ASN A 567 36.17 26.37 1.17
CA ASN A 567 35.71 27.20 0.07
C ASN A 567 34.90 28.37 0.66
N GLY A 568 35.35 29.61 0.48
CA GLY A 568 34.57 30.80 0.86
C GLY A 568 33.32 30.94 -0.01
N GLU A 569 33.46 30.64 -1.30
CA GLU A 569 32.41 30.80 -2.31
C GLU A 569 32.11 32.28 -2.59
N ALA A 570 30.90 32.81 -2.40
CA ALA A 570 30.58 34.18 -2.83
C ALA A 570 30.54 35.16 -1.65
N GLY A 571 31.49 36.07 -1.57
CA GLY A 571 31.64 36.93 -0.39
C GLY A 571 33.01 37.57 -0.32
N ASN A 572 33.20 38.53 0.59
CA ASN A 572 34.55 38.94 0.97
C ASN A 572 34.93 38.15 2.22
N ASP A 573 35.55 37.00 2.02
CA ASP A 573 35.70 35.97 3.02
C ASP A 573 37.02 36.07 3.77
N VAL A 574 37.03 35.55 5.01
CA VAL A 574 38.21 35.53 5.86
C VAL A 574 38.56 34.10 6.23
N LEU A 575 39.61 33.55 5.61
CA LEU A 575 40.13 32.21 5.87
C LEU A 575 41.44 32.32 6.67
N ASN A 576 41.40 32.01 7.97
CA ASN A 576 42.51 32.34 8.89
C ASN A 576 43.06 31.11 9.64
N GLY A 577 44.27 30.69 9.26
CA GLY A 577 45.08 29.64 9.89
C GLY A 577 46.36 30.15 10.57
N ASN A 578 46.45 31.45 10.84
CA ASN A 578 47.68 32.10 11.30
C ASN A 578 48.32 31.42 12.53
N GLY A 579 49.57 30.97 12.38
CA GLY A 579 50.38 30.46 13.48
C GLY A 579 49.93 29.10 14.01
N VAL A 580 49.10 28.38 13.26
CA VAL A 580 48.58 27.06 13.62
C VAL A 580 49.56 25.96 13.22
N LEU A 581 49.64 24.92 14.06
CA LEU A 581 50.30 23.66 13.68
C LEU A 581 49.22 22.64 13.33
N ILE A 582 49.19 22.21 12.06
CA ILE A 582 48.20 21.26 11.54
C ILE A 582 48.67 19.80 11.51
N GLY A 583 49.96 19.54 11.77
CA GLY A 583 50.49 18.19 11.92
C GLY A 583 50.38 17.36 10.63
N GLY A 584 49.59 16.30 10.65
CA GLY A 584 49.39 15.40 9.50
C GLY A 584 48.21 15.76 8.59
N VAL A 585 47.48 16.83 8.90
CA VAL A 585 46.35 17.33 8.10
C VAL A 585 46.88 17.96 6.81
N ARG A 586 46.18 17.72 5.70
CA ARG A 586 46.35 18.48 4.46
C ARG A 586 45.25 19.52 4.37
N LEU A 587 45.60 20.74 3.99
CA LEU A 587 44.67 21.85 3.96
C LEU A 587 44.70 22.55 2.60
N MET A 588 43.52 22.83 2.07
CA MET A 588 43.29 23.67 0.90
C MET A 588 42.34 24.79 1.29
N LEU A 589 42.73 26.04 1.01
CA LEU A 589 41.92 27.24 1.26
C LEU A 589 41.65 27.92 -0.08
N ASN A 590 40.38 28.20 -0.35
CA ASN A 590 39.93 28.84 -1.57
C ASN A 590 38.96 29.97 -1.19
N GLY A 591 39.31 31.22 -1.53
CA GLY A 591 38.48 32.40 -1.27
C GLY A 591 37.18 32.32 -2.07
N GLY A 592 37.27 32.38 -3.39
CA GLY A 592 36.12 32.23 -4.28
C GLY A 592 35.84 33.52 -5.04
N ASP A 593 34.64 34.06 -4.95
CA ASP A 593 34.20 35.31 -5.59
C ASP A 593 34.11 36.43 -4.53
N GLY A 594 35.02 37.40 -4.58
CA GLY A 594 35.03 38.63 -3.79
C GLY A 594 36.44 39.00 -3.36
N ASP A 595 36.59 40.07 -2.58
CA ASP A 595 37.91 40.52 -2.13
C ASP A 595 38.28 39.78 -0.83
N ASP A 596 38.99 38.66 -0.93
CA ASP A 596 39.17 37.70 0.15
C ASP A 596 40.45 37.93 0.97
N SER A 597 40.42 37.49 2.23
CA SER A 597 41.56 37.52 3.14
C SER A 597 41.93 36.11 3.58
N ILE A 598 43.02 35.59 3.03
CA ILE A 598 43.50 34.22 3.29
C ILE A 598 44.82 34.29 4.04
N THR A 599 44.90 33.57 5.16
CA THR A 599 46.15 33.37 5.91
C THR A 599 46.33 31.87 6.16
N GLY A 600 47.37 31.29 5.59
CA GLY A 600 47.78 29.90 5.78
C GLY A 600 48.38 29.63 7.16
N THR A 601 48.99 28.45 7.33
CA THR A 601 49.43 27.93 8.63
C THR A 601 50.96 27.92 8.76
N ASN A 602 51.53 26.97 9.53
CA ASN A 602 52.96 26.67 9.50
C ASN A 602 53.28 25.37 8.75
N GLY A 603 52.28 24.77 8.08
CA GLY A 603 52.40 23.57 7.27
C GLY A 603 52.52 23.90 5.78
N ALA A 604 52.55 22.87 4.93
CA ALA A 604 52.49 23.11 3.49
C ALA A 604 51.03 23.03 3.02
N GLU A 605 50.54 24.09 2.39
CA GLU A 605 49.15 24.23 1.97
C GLU A 605 48.99 24.61 0.49
N SER A 606 47.74 24.56 0.01
CA SER A 606 47.33 25.17 -1.26
C SER A 606 46.32 26.29 -0.99
N LEU A 607 46.64 27.48 -1.47
CA LEU A 607 45.87 28.71 -1.28
C LEU A 607 45.44 29.27 -2.64
N PHE A 608 44.16 29.59 -2.77
CA PHE A 608 43.56 30.16 -3.98
C PHE A 608 42.77 31.40 -3.58
N GLY A 609 43.08 32.56 -4.17
CA GLY A 609 42.33 33.80 -3.98
C GLY A 609 40.97 33.69 -4.65
N GLY A 610 40.98 33.62 -5.97
CA GLY A 610 39.78 33.44 -6.79
C GLY A 610 39.51 34.67 -7.63
N ASN A 611 38.28 35.14 -7.69
CA ASN A 611 37.91 36.38 -8.38
C ASN A 611 37.79 37.52 -7.37
N GLY A 612 38.56 38.59 -7.51
CA GLY A 612 38.49 39.76 -6.64
C GLY A 612 39.90 40.23 -6.28
N ASP A 613 40.01 41.38 -5.61
CA ASP A 613 41.32 41.88 -5.18
C ASP A 613 41.70 41.21 -3.83
N ASP A 614 42.46 40.11 -3.89
CA ASP A 614 42.68 39.24 -2.73
C ASP A 614 43.92 39.57 -1.89
N SER A 615 43.88 39.20 -0.61
CA SER A 615 45.00 39.33 0.32
C SER A 615 45.39 37.96 0.88
N ILE A 616 46.47 37.37 0.36
CA ILE A 616 46.93 36.02 0.71
C ILE A 616 48.26 36.07 1.47
N ILE A 617 48.35 35.36 2.59
CA ILE A 617 49.57 35.14 3.36
C ILE A 617 49.80 33.63 3.51
N GLY A 618 50.87 33.08 2.94
CA GLY A 618 51.25 31.66 2.98
C GLY A 618 51.53 31.17 4.40
N GLY A 619 52.39 31.90 5.11
CA GLY A 619 52.79 31.58 6.46
C GLY A 619 54.11 30.80 6.48
N GLY A 620 54.21 29.77 7.31
CA GLY A 620 55.37 28.87 7.25
C GLY A 620 55.00 27.64 6.45
N GLY A 621 55.88 27.05 5.66
CA GLY A 621 55.44 25.97 4.79
C GLY A 621 56.36 25.71 3.63
N ASN A 622 55.80 25.10 2.59
CA ASN A 622 56.29 25.17 1.22
C ASN A 622 54.98 25.23 0.44
N ASP A 623 54.48 26.44 0.23
CA ASP A 623 53.09 26.64 -0.12
C ASP A 623 52.91 26.72 -1.64
N THR A 624 51.71 26.38 -2.09
CA THR A 624 51.27 26.64 -3.47
C THR A 624 50.18 27.69 -3.41
N ILE A 625 50.46 28.87 -3.95
CA ILE A 625 49.60 30.04 -3.85
C ILE A 625 49.23 30.52 -5.25
N THR A 626 47.93 30.74 -5.48
CA THR A 626 47.41 31.33 -6.71
C THR A 626 46.50 32.51 -6.33
N GLY A 627 46.74 33.69 -6.88
CA GLY A 627 45.85 34.86 -6.74
C GLY A 627 44.58 34.72 -7.58
N ASP A 628 44.75 34.21 -8.81
CA ASP A 628 43.73 34.05 -9.83
C ASP A 628 43.37 35.37 -10.53
N ALA A 629 42.22 36.00 -10.31
CA ALA A 629 41.79 37.17 -11.08
C ALA A 629 41.51 38.39 -10.18
N GLY A 630 42.28 39.45 -10.33
CA GLY A 630 42.16 40.67 -9.54
C GLY A 630 43.53 41.29 -9.29
N ASN A 631 43.60 42.33 -8.46
CA ASN A 631 44.88 42.92 -8.08
C ASN A 631 45.27 42.38 -6.70
N ASP A 632 46.03 41.29 -6.70
CA ASP A 632 46.23 40.50 -5.51
C ASP A 632 47.45 40.96 -4.71
N THR A 633 47.37 40.84 -3.40
CA THR A 633 48.49 41.02 -2.48
C THR A 633 48.87 39.68 -1.88
N ILE A 634 50.01 39.13 -2.29
CA ILE A 634 50.45 37.79 -1.89
C ILE A 634 51.77 37.86 -1.12
N ILE A 635 51.85 37.20 0.03
CA ILE A 635 53.06 37.06 0.85
C ILE A 635 53.29 35.56 1.10
N GLY A 636 54.34 34.94 0.56
CA GLY A 636 54.69 33.53 0.79
C GLY A 636 55.16 33.27 2.23
N ASP A 637 55.90 34.22 2.80
CA ASP A 637 56.51 34.17 4.14
C ASP A 637 57.70 33.19 4.25
N ALA A 638 57.58 32.01 4.84
CA ALA A 638 58.74 31.16 5.13
C ALA A 638 58.56 29.77 4.53
N GLY A 639 59.46 29.36 3.65
CA GLY A 639 59.25 28.14 2.87
C GLY A 639 59.87 28.26 1.50
N ASN A 640 59.88 27.15 0.77
CA ASN A 640 60.12 27.23 -0.67
C ASN A 640 58.75 27.24 -1.34
N ASP A 641 58.27 28.44 -1.66
CA ASP A 641 56.90 28.64 -2.09
C ASP A 641 56.78 28.68 -3.62
N SER A 642 55.62 28.29 -4.13
CA SER A 642 55.24 28.36 -5.54
C SER A 642 54.06 29.30 -5.67
N ILE A 643 54.30 30.51 -6.16
CA ILE A 643 53.34 31.60 -6.19
C ILE A 643 53.04 32.00 -7.64
N ASN A 644 51.76 32.12 -7.97
CA ASN A 644 51.25 32.64 -9.22
C ASN A 644 50.25 33.78 -8.94
N GLY A 645 50.50 34.99 -9.45
CA GLY A 645 49.58 36.13 -9.31
C GLY A 645 48.31 35.87 -10.10
N GLY A 646 48.42 35.83 -11.42
CA GLY A 646 47.32 35.50 -12.31
C GLY A 646 46.97 36.67 -13.23
N ASP A 647 45.69 37.02 -13.33
CA ASP A 647 45.21 38.15 -14.11
C ASP A 647 45.08 39.38 -13.21
N GLY A 648 45.80 40.47 -13.50
CA GLY A 648 45.64 41.75 -12.82
C GLY A 648 46.96 42.27 -12.27
N SER A 649 46.95 43.42 -11.58
CA SER A 649 48.19 44.07 -11.17
C SER A 649 48.59 43.65 -9.77
N ASP A 650 49.46 42.63 -9.68
CA ASP A 650 49.71 41.93 -8.43
C ASP A 650 50.90 42.48 -7.64
N SER A 651 50.87 42.28 -6.33
CA SER A 651 51.94 42.60 -5.38
C SER A 651 52.35 41.34 -4.63
N ILE A 652 53.45 40.71 -5.05
CA ILE A 652 53.91 39.41 -4.55
C ILE A 652 55.24 39.54 -3.82
N GLN A 653 55.32 39.00 -2.61
CA GLN A 653 56.54 38.83 -1.83
C GLN A 653 56.76 37.33 -1.53
N GLY A 654 57.84 36.73 -2.04
CA GLY A 654 58.22 35.33 -1.77
C GLY A 654 58.50 35.10 -0.30
N GLY A 655 59.54 35.77 0.23
CA GLY A 655 59.83 35.76 1.65
C GLY A 655 61.15 35.09 1.94
N ALA A 656 61.18 34.01 2.71
CA ALA A 656 62.39 33.32 3.12
C ALA A 656 62.38 31.86 2.63
N GLY A 657 63.29 31.52 1.73
CA GLY A 657 63.49 30.20 1.15
C GLY A 657 63.75 30.31 -0.33
N SER A 658 63.69 29.22 -1.09
CA SER A 658 63.90 29.26 -2.54
C SER A 658 62.56 29.23 -3.26
N ASP A 659 62.10 30.41 -3.65
CA ASP A 659 60.74 30.61 -4.15
C ASP A 659 60.65 30.57 -5.67
N VAL A 660 59.47 30.23 -6.17
CA VAL A 660 59.09 30.31 -7.58
C VAL A 660 57.91 31.27 -7.67
N ILE A 661 58.10 32.40 -8.34
CA ILE A 661 57.11 33.47 -8.47
C ILE A 661 56.81 33.73 -9.95
N GLU A 662 55.54 33.69 -10.31
CA GLU A 662 55.00 34.14 -11.59
C GLU A 662 54.01 35.28 -11.35
N GLY A 663 54.22 36.44 -11.99
CA GLY A 663 53.32 37.60 -11.90
C GLY A 663 52.03 37.34 -12.66
N GLY A 664 52.14 37.17 -13.98
CA GLY A 664 51.02 36.75 -14.81
C GLY A 664 50.72 37.79 -15.88
N ALA A 665 49.49 38.29 -15.92
CA ALA A 665 49.06 39.31 -16.87
C ALA A 665 48.85 40.66 -16.17
N ALA A 666 49.23 41.75 -16.84
CA ALA A 666 49.23 43.13 -16.34
C ALA A 666 50.51 43.47 -15.56
N SER A 667 50.55 44.59 -14.86
CA SER A 667 51.82 45.15 -14.36
C SER A 667 52.03 44.80 -12.90
N ASP A 668 53.04 43.96 -12.64
CA ASP A 668 53.21 43.34 -11.33
C ASP A 668 54.40 43.90 -10.54
N SER A 669 54.35 43.71 -9.22
CA SER A 669 55.43 44.01 -8.28
C SER A 669 55.84 42.73 -7.55
N LEU A 670 56.97 42.16 -7.92
CA LEU A 670 57.45 40.86 -7.45
C LEU A 670 58.77 41.03 -6.66
N ASP A 671 58.81 40.56 -5.42
CA ASP A 671 60.00 40.53 -4.56
C ASP A 671 60.29 39.10 -4.09
N GLY A 672 61.43 38.52 -4.47
CA GLY A 672 61.82 37.17 -4.08
C GLY A 672 62.17 37.03 -2.60
N GLY A 673 62.77 38.06 -1.99
CA GLY A 673 63.20 38.02 -0.59
C GLY A 673 64.56 37.33 -0.35
N ASP A 674 64.65 36.53 0.70
CA ASP A 674 65.86 35.83 1.14
C ASP A 674 65.87 34.40 0.56
N GLY A 675 66.81 34.06 -0.33
CA GLY A 675 66.60 32.83 -1.07
C GLY A 675 67.57 32.47 -2.18
N ASN A 676 67.13 31.57 -3.04
CA ASN A 676 67.61 31.55 -4.43
C ASN A 676 66.35 31.40 -5.25
N ASP A 677 65.89 32.52 -5.80
CA ASP A 677 64.50 32.60 -6.25
C ASP A 677 64.40 32.54 -7.75
N THR A 678 63.27 32.08 -8.26
CA THR A 678 62.95 32.07 -9.69
C THR A 678 61.74 32.97 -9.91
N ILE A 679 61.94 34.11 -10.56
CA ILE A 679 60.90 35.15 -10.71
C ILE A 679 60.63 35.39 -12.20
N SER A 680 59.36 35.33 -12.59
CA SER A 680 58.87 35.62 -13.95
C SER A 680 57.77 36.69 -13.91
N GLY A 681 57.93 37.81 -14.64
CA GLY A 681 56.88 38.84 -14.75
C GLY A 681 55.79 38.48 -15.76
N SER A 682 56.12 37.68 -16.77
CA SER A 682 55.21 37.24 -17.83
C SER A 682 54.73 38.37 -18.76
N ASP A 683 53.49 38.84 -18.72
CA ASP A 683 52.94 39.85 -19.65
C ASP A 683 52.64 41.15 -18.90
N GLY A 684 53.33 42.25 -19.16
CA GLY A 684 53.18 43.38 -18.25
C GLY A 684 54.13 44.54 -18.39
N ALA A 685 54.31 45.26 -17.30
CA ALA A 685 55.36 46.27 -17.15
C ALA A 685 55.85 46.16 -15.71
N ASP A 686 56.69 45.16 -15.48
CA ASP A 686 56.79 44.54 -14.16
C ASP A 686 57.99 45.07 -13.39
N THR A 687 57.89 45.07 -12.07
CA THR A 687 58.99 45.38 -11.16
C THR A 687 59.40 44.11 -10.44
N LEU A 688 60.59 43.58 -10.76
CA LEU A 688 61.10 42.33 -10.21
C LEU A 688 62.33 42.63 -9.35
N ILE A 689 62.33 42.16 -8.11
CA ILE A 689 63.40 42.30 -7.13
C ILE A 689 63.82 40.91 -6.67
N GLY A 690 65.08 40.52 -6.89
CA GLY A 690 65.58 39.22 -6.39
C GLY A 690 66.00 39.25 -4.92
N ALA A 691 66.33 40.44 -4.40
CA ALA A 691 66.82 40.66 -3.04
C ALA A 691 68.08 39.82 -2.69
N ASN A 692 68.04 38.95 -1.67
CA ASN A 692 69.22 38.27 -1.13
C ASN A 692 69.31 36.82 -1.64
N GLY A 693 70.10 36.57 -2.69
CA GLY A 693 70.21 35.19 -3.17
C GLY A 693 71.06 35.01 -4.41
N ASN A 694 70.97 33.81 -5.00
CA ASN A 694 71.35 33.60 -6.40
C ASN A 694 70.10 33.44 -7.25
N ASP A 695 69.55 34.57 -7.67
CA ASP A 695 68.20 34.61 -8.22
C ASP A 695 68.18 34.51 -9.75
N SER A 696 67.13 33.91 -10.28
CA SER A 696 66.85 33.76 -11.70
C SER A 696 65.62 34.58 -12.07
N ILE A 697 65.86 35.77 -12.61
CA ILE A 697 64.81 36.75 -12.90
C ILE A 697 64.57 36.87 -14.42
N ARG A 698 63.31 36.82 -14.84
CA ARG A 698 62.88 37.06 -16.23
C ARG A 698 61.70 38.03 -16.22
N GLY A 699 61.84 39.19 -16.86
CA GLY A 699 60.75 40.18 -17.01
C GLY A 699 59.61 39.61 -17.85
N GLY A 700 59.74 39.65 -19.17
CA GLY A 700 58.79 38.96 -20.06
C GLY A 700 58.45 39.82 -21.26
N VAL A 701 57.16 39.93 -21.57
CA VAL A 701 56.63 40.87 -22.55
C VAL A 701 56.31 42.16 -21.81
N GLY A 702 57.07 43.23 -22.06
CA GLY A 702 56.84 44.43 -21.26
C GLY A 702 57.99 45.43 -21.25
N ASN A 703 57.78 46.51 -20.50
CA ASN A 703 58.87 47.42 -20.12
C ASN A 703 59.23 47.15 -18.65
N ASP A 704 60.06 46.14 -18.43
CA ASP A 704 60.28 45.59 -17.09
C ASP A 704 61.48 46.26 -16.39
N SER A 705 61.39 46.35 -15.06
CA SER A 705 62.44 46.81 -14.16
C SER A 705 62.93 45.65 -13.32
N LEU A 706 64.16 45.20 -13.56
CA LEU A 706 64.80 44.10 -12.82
C LEU A 706 65.89 44.68 -11.89
N ASN A 707 65.78 44.46 -10.58
CA ASN A 707 66.68 45.01 -9.56
C ASN A 707 67.38 43.95 -8.70
#